data_AF-A0A807N439-F1
#
_entry.id   AF-A0A807N439-F1
#
_cell.length_a   1.000
_cell.length_b   1.000
_cell.length_c   1.000
_cell.angle_alpha   90.00
_cell.angle_beta   90.00
_cell.angle_gamma   90.00
#
_symmetry.space_group_name_H-M   'P 1'
#
loop_
_entity.id
_entity.type
_entity.pdbx_description
1 polymer ?
#
loop_
_entity_poly.entity_id
_entity_poly.type
_entity_poly.pdbx_seq_one_letter_code
_entity_poly.pdbx_strand_id
1 'polypeptide(L)'
;MQQPHAVIVMPNNVEIDARAHRNGLALAAAGFRVTMVGYGTGIPPMGEISGIPYFLTFGRQPDKRLSFVYRAVRKSFHLTTRRRPPQPVLKAVAVVDGATARAKRTARGLAERVRQRQASALPDPGTWQGMLPFIADMEEAMFAKTVELQPDLIICDVHLLHLARRVADRFRGQGRKVAVLYDAREYVYGLASDDPNVLQGFPALEAEHIRDCDAVVTVCEPIAEFLRDTYDIPLPPLVPNAPIGNLPEVGRPMTIRDFLDIDPEAPLLAYAGGLSYHRGVHDAVEALTQLPGVHLAIGARRPSSYTLELDEQARRLGVRDRLHFVPFAPTHEVAEYLASATAAIFPFLPVGNHNWAAPNKYFESVQARLPILTSNMEWLGERVTRLGIGEVFEHSNPTSLAEAAAKLLGDVDTYRARITDDLVAEHTFEHFSANVVDTSLAVITPELREGLRPHDLTAQLYSIRRDMLAQRAGLSDSELFEPRPRLRIGTTNSAGQATEWAHALMREYPRAVADSAWLKLDSTQNYAADEVFTQTQALTRFWQERLKAKLINRYTHVLSESGRPIVGNALGKYFWQETDWLTAQGIRQGLVFHGSDIRNPREHARLEPWSPFRGELDEDMTELTHKLQRRVDHLLPHVLAFDGPVFVTTADLFDYLPDATWLPLTVDTRLWHNPVPPMAHGKTPVVLHVPSKEAIKGSDLVDRACEQLQARGLIRYVRDTDIPHEQVRALVLGADIVIDQLRIGDYGLAAVEAMSAGRAVIGHLADRVAERYPGEPPIVRATPDTLESVLTDLISDPERIADLGARGRTYAEEFHDGRRAADVLAEFMRLGG
;
A
#
# COMPACT_ATOMS: atom_id res chain seq x y z
N MET A 1 15.89 -26.79 15.88
CA MET A 1 14.43 -26.87 16.01
C MET A 1 13.79 -26.10 14.86
N GLN A 2 12.70 -26.63 14.29
CA GLN A 2 11.93 -25.98 13.23
C GLN A 2 11.12 -24.83 13.84
N GLN A 3 11.09 -23.67 13.17
CA GLN A 3 10.26 -22.55 13.60
C GLN A 3 8.78 -22.88 13.36
N PRO A 4 7.88 -22.71 14.35
CA PRO A 4 6.48 -23.05 14.20
C PRO A 4 5.80 -22.17 13.15
N HIS A 5 4.88 -22.76 12.38
CA HIS A 5 4.20 -22.10 11.27
C HIS A 5 2.73 -21.81 11.59
N ALA A 6 2.38 -20.53 11.69
CA ALA A 6 1.01 -20.06 11.75
C ALA A 6 0.49 -19.73 10.35
N VAL A 7 -0.66 -20.31 9.99
CA VAL A 7 -1.34 -20.04 8.71
C VAL A 7 -2.68 -19.37 8.99
N ILE A 8 -2.84 -18.14 8.51
CA ILE A 8 -4.10 -17.38 8.63
C ILE A 8 -4.88 -17.57 7.33
N VAL A 9 -6.05 -18.20 7.41
CA VAL A 9 -6.91 -18.46 6.25
C VAL A 9 -8.09 -17.48 6.24
N MET A 10 -8.37 -16.89 5.07
CA MET A 10 -9.36 -15.81 4.94
C MET A 10 -10.24 -15.96 3.70
N PRO A 11 -11.53 -15.59 3.76
CA PRO A 11 -12.47 -15.74 2.66
C PRO A 11 -12.37 -14.65 1.59
N ASN A 12 -11.34 -13.79 1.68
CA ASN A 12 -11.15 -12.61 0.83
C ASN A 12 -9.73 -12.55 0.24
N ASN A 13 -9.45 -11.52 -0.58
CA ASN A 13 -8.20 -11.37 -1.33
C ASN A 13 -7.01 -10.85 -0.50
N VAL A 14 -7.03 -11.01 0.83
CA VAL A 14 -6.04 -10.59 1.86
C VAL A 14 -5.72 -9.09 1.95
N GLU A 15 -5.70 -8.36 0.85
CA GLU A 15 -5.29 -6.95 0.75
C GLU A 15 -6.03 -6.02 1.71
N ILE A 16 -7.32 -6.27 1.94
CA ILE A 16 -8.22 -5.34 2.65
C ILE A 16 -8.55 -5.77 4.08
N ASP A 17 -7.95 -6.85 4.59
CA ASP A 17 -8.26 -7.39 5.91
C ASP A 17 -7.21 -6.98 6.95
N ALA A 18 -7.39 -5.76 7.47
CA ALA A 18 -6.49 -5.17 8.48
C ALA A 18 -6.29 -6.06 9.71
N ARG A 19 -7.34 -6.80 10.09
CA ARG A 19 -7.34 -7.66 11.29
C ARG A 19 -6.42 -8.85 11.09
N ALA A 20 -6.52 -9.51 9.94
CA ALA A 20 -5.62 -10.61 9.60
C ALA A 20 -4.16 -10.13 9.54
N HIS A 21 -3.89 -8.95 8.97
CA HIS A 21 -2.55 -8.37 8.97
C HIS A 21 -2.02 -8.17 10.39
N ARG A 22 -2.83 -7.55 11.26
CA ARG A 22 -2.48 -7.29 12.67
C ARG A 22 -2.24 -8.58 13.46
N ASN A 23 -3.12 -9.57 13.33
CA ASN A 23 -2.92 -10.89 13.96
C ASN A 23 -1.63 -11.56 13.44
N GLY A 24 -1.35 -11.46 12.14
CA GLY A 24 -0.13 -11.98 11.55
C GLY A 24 1.12 -11.27 12.08
N LEU A 25 1.08 -9.95 12.24
CA LEU A 25 2.17 -9.15 12.81
C LEU A 25 2.45 -9.53 14.26
N ALA A 26 1.40 -9.72 15.07
CA ALA A 26 1.54 -10.14 16.47
C ALA A 26 2.25 -11.49 16.58
N LEU A 27 1.87 -12.44 15.72
CA LEU A 27 2.49 -13.77 15.70
C LEU A 27 3.91 -13.76 15.15
N ALA A 28 4.18 -12.97 14.12
CA ALA A 28 5.53 -12.80 13.59
C ALA A 28 6.47 -12.21 14.66
N ALA A 29 6.00 -11.20 15.41
CA ALA A 29 6.73 -10.62 16.55
C ALA A 29 6.97 -11.65 17.66
N ALA A 30 5.99 -12.51 17.96
CA ALA A 30 6.14 -13.62 18.91
C ALA A 30 7.07 -14.75 18.41
N GLY A 31 7.48 -14.71 17.15
CA GLY A 31 8.48 -15.60 16.57
C GLY A 31 7.93 -16.77 15.77
N PHE A 32 6.64 -16.75 15.42
CA PHE A 32 6.08 -17.66 14.43
C PHE A 32 6.57 -17.29 13.03
N ARG A 33 6.76 -18.30 12.18
CA ARG A 33 6.68 -18.09 10.74
C ARG A 33 5.20 -17.90 10.40
N VAL A 34 4.83 -16.89 9.62
CA VAL A 34 3.43 -16.57 9.31
C VAL A 34 3.20 -16.57 7.80
N THR A 35 2.09 -17.18 7.35
CA THR A 35 1.62 -17.11 5.96
C THR A 35 0.11 -16.83 5.93
N MET A 36 -0.33 -15.95 5.03
CA MET A 36 -1.76 -15.72 4.78
C MET A 36 -2.23 -16.51 3.54
N VAL A 37 -3.41 -17.11 3.62
CA VAL A 37 -4.06 -17.79 2.48
C VAL A 37 -5.44 -17.19 2.28
N GLY A 38 -5.63 -16.49 1.16
CA GLY A 38 -6.90 -15.86 0.80
C GLY A 38 -7.65 -16.59 -0.31
N TYR A 39 -8.93 -16.29 -0.41
CA TYR A 39 -9.78 -16.68 -1.54
C TYR A 39 -10.17 -15.46 -2.36
N GLY A 40 -9.78 -15.42 -3.64
CA GLY A 40 -10.19 -14.35 -4.53
C GLY A 40 -9.22 -14.03 -5.66
N THR A 41 -9.51 -12.90 -6.32
CA THR A 41 -8.68 -12.33 -7.39
C THR A 41 -8.59 -10.81 -7.16
N GLY A 42 -7.67 -10.13 -7.84
CA GLY A 42 -7.56 -8.67 -7.79
C GLY A 42 -6.15 -8.17 -7.53
N ILE A 43 -5.32 -9.02 -6.92
CA ILE A 43 -3.87 -8.83 -6.75
C ILE A 43 -3.14 -10.06 -7.31
N PRO A 44 -1.80 -10.04 -7.49
CA PRO A 44 -1.03 -11.21 -7.88
C PRO A 44 -1.34 -12.42 -6.99
N PRO A 45 -1.31 -13.66 -7.52
CA PRO A 45 -1.73 -14.87 -6.78
C PRO A 45 -0.80 -15.25 -5.62
N MET A 46 0.37 -14.62 -5.54
CA MET A 46 1.28 -14.69 -4.41
C MET A 46 2.09 -13.40 -4.32
N GLY A 47 2.55 -13.09 -3.13
CA GLY A 47 3.35 -11.90 -2.85
C GLY A 47 3.55 -11.74 -1.36
N GLU A 48 3.80 -10.52 -0.93
CA GLU A 48 3.97 -10.14 0.46
C GLU A 48 3.09 -8.93 0.77
N ILE A 49 2.50 -8.89 1.96
CA ILE A 49 1.78 -7.73 2.49
C ILE A 49 2.26 -7.51 3.91
N SER A 50 2.72 -6.30 4.26
CA SER A 50 3.17 -5.97 5.61
C SER A 50 4.31 -6.89 6.12
N GLY A 51 5.19 -7.37 5.24
CA GLY A 51 6.23 -8.33 5.63
C GLY A 51 5.79 -9.81 5.66
N ILE A 52 4.52 -10.10 5.36
CA ILE A 52 3.92 -11.44 5.51
C ILE A 52 3.61 -12.04 4.14
N PRO A 53 4.20 -13.21 3.79
CA PRO A 53 3.88 -13.91 2.57
C PRO A 53 2.39 -14.27 2.47
N TYR A 54 1.82 -14.13 1.28
CA TYR A 54 0.44 -14.55 1.01
C TYR A 54 0.29 -15.41 -0.24
N PHE A 55 -0.74 -16.24 -0.25
CA PHE A 55 -1.21 -16.99 -1.42
C PHE A 55 -2.70 -16.75 -1.63
N LEU A 56 -3.10 -16.47 -2.88
CA LEU A 56 -4.51 -16.46 -3.28
C LEU A 56 -4.86 -17.75 -4.00
N THR A 57 -5.96 -18.34 -3.57
CA THR A 57 -6.63 -19.42 -4.27
C THR A 57 -7.93 -18.91 -4.87
N PHE A 58 -8.42 -19.62 -5.89
CA PHE A 58 -9.67 -19.29 -6.54
C PHE A 58 -10.33 -20.58 -7.02
N GLY A 59 -11.65 -20.67 -6.86
CA GLY A 59 -12.41 -21.81 -7.36
C GLY A 59 -12.45 -21.84 -8.90
N ARG A 60 -12.93 -22.96 -9.46
CA ARG A 60 -13.32 -23.01 -10.88
C ARG A 60 -14.40 -21.94 -11.10
N GLN A 61 -14.10 -20.88 -11.85
CA GLN A 61 -15.12 -19.89 -12.19
C GLN A 61 -16.31 -20.61 -12.85
N PRO A 62 -17.53 -20.57 -12.29
CA PRO A 62 -18.69 -20.92 -13.09
C PRO A 62 -18.72 -19.94 -14.26
N ASP A 63 -18.81 -20.46 -15.49
CA ASP A 63 -18.99 -19.67 -16.71
C ASP A 63 -20.33 -18.90 -16.60
N LYS A 64 -20.34 -17.80 -15.85
CA LYS A 64 -21.48 -16.90 -15.70
C LYS A 64 -21.61 -16.12 -17.01
N ARG A 65 -22.02 -16.82 -18.07
CA ARG A 65 -22.57 -16.19 -19.26
C ARG A 65 -23.80 -15.41 -18.81
N LEU A 66 -23.61 -14.10 -18.60
CA LEU A 66 -24.70 -13.15 -18.40
C LEU A 66 -25.79 -13.44 -19.44
N SER A 67 -27.05 -13.48 -19.01
CA SER A 67 -28.16 -13.74 -19.92
C SER A 67 -28.14 -12.73 -21.08
N PHE A 68 -28.69 -13.13 -22.23
CA PHE A 68 -28.80 -12.22 -23.36
C PHE A 68 -29.62 -10.96 -23.00
N VAL A 69 -30.68 -11.13 -22.19
CA VAL A 69 -31.55 -10.05 -21.72
C VAL A 69 -30.79 -9.10 -20.81
N TYR A 70 -30.05 -9.61 -19.84
CA TYR A 70 -29.19 -8.81 -18.96
C TYR A 70 -28.12 -8.06 -19.74
N ARG A 71 -27.48 -8.71 -20.73
CA ARG A 71 -26.50 -8.05 -21.61
C ARG A 71 -27.14 -6.98 -22.47
N ALA A 72 -28.32 -7.22 -23.02
CA ALA A 72 -29.06 -6.25 -23.84
C ALA A 72 -29.50 -5.04 -23.02
N VAL A 73 -30.08 -5.24 -21.83
CA VAL A 73 -30.51 -4.17 -20.93
C VAL A 73 -29.31 -3.36 -20.44
N ARG A 74 -28.23 -4.03 -20.03
CA ARG A 74 -26.99 -3.36 -19.63
C ARG A 74 -26.36 -2.59 -20.79
N LYS A 75 -26.36 -3.13 -22.01
CA LYS A 75 -25.83 -2.47 -23.20
C LYS A 75 -26.70 -1.27 -23.62
N SER A 76 -28.03 -1.38 -23.56
CA SER A 76 -28.95 -0.27 -23.83
C SER A 76 -28.73 0.86 -22.83
N PHE A 77 -28.74 0.58 -21.52
CA PHE A 77 -28.49 1.62 -20.51
C PHE A 77 -27.10 2.26 -20.65
N HIS A 78 -26.08 1.46 -20.96
CA HIS A 78 -24.75 2.00 -21.21
C HIS A 78 -24.69 2.88 -22.46
N LEU A 79 -25.40 2.53 -23.54
CA LEU A 79 -25.44 3.31 -24.77
C LEU A 79 -26.30 4.57 -24.66
N THR A 80 -27.42 4.53 -23.92
CA THR A 80 -28.37 5.66 -23.84
C THR A 80 -28.09 6.61 -22.69
N THR A 81 -27.60 6.09 -21.56
CA THR A 81 -27.44 6.88 -20.32
C THR A 81 -26.02 6.85 -19.75
N ARG A 82 -25.10 6.06 -20.33
CA ARG A 82 -23.79 5.71 -19.75
C ARG A 82 -23.86 5.16 -18.31
N ARG A 83 -25.05 4.76 -17.84
CA ARG A 83 -25.30 4.25 -16.47
C ARG A 83 -25.54 2.74 -16.48
N ARG A 84 -25.50 2.13 -15.29
CA ARG A 84 -26.03 0.78 -15.07
C ARG A 84 -27.56 0.84 -14.91
N PRO A 85 -28.31 -0.22 -15.27
CA PRO A 85 -29.74 -0.27 -15.02
C PRO A 85 -30.02 -0.15 -13.50
N PRO A 86 -31.05 0.60 -13.08
CA PRO A 86 -31.47 0.71 -11.68
C PRO A 86 -31.77 -0.66 -11.03
N GLN A 87 -31.59 -0.78 -9.72
CA GLN A 87 -31.88 -2.00 -8.95
C GLN A 87 -33.28 -2.60 -9.23
N PRO A 88 -34.37 -1.81 -9.31
CA PRO A 88 -35.69 -2.32 -9.68
C PRO A 88 -35.74 -2.96 -11.08
N VAL A 89 -35.01 -2.38 -12.04
CA VAL A 89 -34.90 -2.90 -13.42
C VAL A 89 -34.09 -4.19 -13.44
N LEU A 90 -33.00 -4.25 -12.66
CA LEU A 90 -32.20 -5.47 -12.52
C LEU A 90 -32.99 -6.59 -11.82
N LYS A 91 -33.82 -6.27 -10.81
CA LYS A 91 -34.75 -7.22 -10.18
C LYS A 91 -35.79 -7.74 -11.18
N ALA A 92 -36.38 -6.85 -11.99
CA ALA A 92 -37.33 -7.25 -13.03
C ALA A 92 -36.67 -8.16 -14.09
N VAL A 93 -35.45 -7.83 -14.54
CA VAL A 93 -34.68 -8.67 -15.48
C VAL A 93 -34.33 -10.01 -14.85
N ALA A 94 -33.96 -10.05 -13.57
CA ALA A 94 -33.68 -11.29 -12.85
C ALA A 94 -34.94 -12.17 -12.70
N VAL A 95 -36.12 -11.58 -12.54
CA VAL A 95 -37.42 -12.31 -12.53
C VAL A 95 -37.72 -12.92 -13.90
N VAL A 96 -37.52 -12.16 -14.99
CA VAL A 96 -37.73 -12.63 -16.37
C VAL A 96 -36.71 -13.72 -16.76
N ASP A 97 -35.43 -13.54 -16.39
CA ASP A 97 -34.38 -14.54 -16.58
C ASP A 97 -34.63 -15.79 -15.71
N GLY A 98 -35.15 -15.62 -14.49
CA GLY A 98 -35.58 -16.70 -13.62
C GLY A 98 -36.73 -17.52 -14.22
N ALA A 99 -37.72 -16.87 -14.82
CA ALA A 99 -38.84 -17.52 -15.49
C ALA A 99 -38.40 -18.29 -16.75
N THR A 100 -37.53 -17.70 -17.58
CA THR A 100 -36.98 -18.35 -18.79
C THR A 100 -35.99 -19.47 -18.48
N ALA A 101 -35.19 -19.35 -17.41
CA ALA A 101 -34.35 -20.43 -16.92
C ALA A 101 -35.18 -21.59 -16.34
N ARG A 102 -36.31 -21.30 -15.68
CA ARG A 102 -37.26 -22.31 -15.17
C ARG A 102 -37.90 -23.08 -16.32
N ALA A 103 -38.36 -22.39 -17.38
CA ALA A 103 -38.90 -23.03 -18.59
C ALA A 103 -37.87 -23.89 -19.33
N LYS A 104 -36.60 -23.44 -19.43
CA LYS A 104 -35.51 -24.24 -20.01
C LYS A 104 -35.12 -25.46 -19.16
N ARG A 105 -35.20 -25.37 -17.82
CA ARG A 105 -35.01 -26.52 -16.91
C ARG A 105 -36.13 -27.55 -17.05
N THR A 106 -37.37 -27.13 -17.26
CA THR A 106 -38.49 -28.07 -17.48
C THR A 106 -38.33 -28.83 -18.80
N ALA A 107 -37.81 -28.17 -19.85
CA ALA A 107 -37.53 -28.81 -21.14
C ALA A 107 -36.31 -29.74 -21.11
N ARG A 108 -35.22 -29.37 -20.41
CA ARG A 108 -34.05 -30.24 -20.20
C ARG A 108 -34.33 -31.42 -19.26
N GLY A 109 -35.17 -31.20 -18.24
CA GLY A 109 -35.59 -32.23 -17.29
C GLY A 109 -36.41 -33.36 -17.89
N LEU A 110 -36.94 -33.23 -19.11
CA LEU A 110 -37.59 -34.32 -19.84
C LEU A 110 -36.57 -35.18 -20.62
N ALA A 111 -35.49 -34.56 -21.12
CA ALA A 111 -34.43 -35.23 -21.88
C ALA A 111 -33.37 -35.92 -20.98
N GLU A 112 -33.14 -35.41 -19.77
CA GLU A 112 -32.18 -35.99 -18.80
C GLU A 112 -32.75 -37.16 -17.98
N ARG A 113 -34.08 -37.34 -17.92
CA ARG A 113 -34.73 -38.47 -17.23
C ARG A 113 -34.41 -39.85 -17.83
N VAL A 114 -33.80 -39.90 -19.02
CA VAL A 114 -33.42 -41.15 -19.71
C VAL A 114 -31.95 -41.53 -19.49
N ARG A 115 -31.11 -40.70 -18.85
CA ARG A 115 -29.65 -40.93 -18.90
C ARG A 115 -28.83 -41.04 -17.64
N GLN A 116 -29.35 -40.87 -16.42
CA GLN A 116 -28.53 -41.16 -15.24
C GLN A 116 -29.36 -41.44 -13.98
N ARG A 117 -29.47 -42.73 -13.65
CA ARG A 117 -29.62 -43.24 -12.28
C ARG A 117 -28.21 -43.42 -11.72
N GLN A 118 -27.73 -42.47 -10.93
CA GLN A 118 -26.89 -42.68 -9.73
C GLN A 118 -26.55 -41.33 -9.07
N ALA A 119 -27.00 -41.22 -7.82
CA ALA A 119 -26.78 -40.24 -6.75
C ALA A 119 -25.87 -39.02 -6.98
N SER A 120 -26.45 -37.82 -6.84
CA SER A 120 -26.19 -37.01 -5.64
C SER A 120 -27.55 -36.43 -5.19
N ALA A 121 -27.91 -36.65 -3.93
CA ALA A 121 -29.08 -36.02 -3.34
C ALA A 121 -28.85 -34.50 -3.35
N LEU A 122 -29.87 -33.72 -3.71
CA LEU A 122 -29.91 -32.31 -3.32
C LEU A 122 -29.69 -32.25 -1.80
N PRO A 123 -28.77 -31.43 -1.27
CA PRO A 123 -28.54 -31.37 0.16
C PRO A 123 -29.83 -31.01 0.89
N ASP A 124 -30.08 -31.73 1.97
CA ASP A 124 -31.19 -31.56 2.88
C ASP A 124 -31.20 -30.11 3.40
N PRO A 125 -32.32 -29.36 3.36
CA PRO A 125 -32.40 -27.99 3.90
C PRO A 125 -32.13 -27.88 5.42
N GLY A 126 -31.72 -28.96 6.10
CA GLY A 126 -31.39 -28.98 7.52
C GLY A 126 -29.90 -28.82 7.90
N THR A 127 -28.94 -28.86 6.97
CA THR A 127 -27.50 -28.75 7.31
C THR A 127 -26.85 -27.49 6.75
N TRP A 128 -25.80 -26.98 7.42
CA TRP A 128 -25.11 -25.75 6.98
C TRP A 128 -24.52 -25.88 5.57
N GLN A 129 -24.10 -27.08 5.15
CA GLN A 129 -23.55 -27.33 3.81
C GLN A 129 -24.60 -27.10 2.72
N GLY A 130 -25.87 -27.43 3.00
CA GLY A 130 -26.99 -27.17 2.09
C GLY A 130 -27.32 -25.67 2.00
N MET A 131 -27.22 -24.96 3.12
CA MET A 131 -27.50 -23.53 3.21
C MET A 131 -26.36 -22.66 2.64
N LEU A 132 -25.10 -23.07 2.81
CA LEU A 132 -23.91 -22.31 2.43
C LEU A 132 -23.04 -23.06 1.40
N PRO A 133 -23.56 -23.37 0.19
CA PRO A 133 -22.83 -24.17 -0.79
C PRO A 133 -21.54 -23.50 -1.30
N PHE A 134 -21.45 -22.16 -1.21
CA PHE A 134 -20.25 -21.41 -1.60
C PHE A 134 -19.04 -21.66 -0.68
N ILE A 135 -19.28 -22.13 0.56
CA ILE A 135 -18.19 -22.51 1.48
C ILE A 135 -17.44 -23.70 0.89
N ALA A 136 -18.15 -24.73 0.40
CA ALA A 136 -17.52 -25.91 -0.20
C ALA A 136 -16.59 -25.57 -1.38
N ASP A 137 -17.01 -24.65 -2.25
CA ASP A 137 -16.18 -24.16 -3.38
C ASP A 137 -14.89 -23.48 -2.89
N MET A 138 -14.99 -22.71 -1.82
CA MET A 138 -13.86 -22.02 -1.21
C MET A 138 -12.90 -23.01 -0.52
N GLU A 139 -13.45 -23.97 0.23
CA GLU A 139 -12.65 -25.01 0.86
C GLU A 139 -11.90 -25.88 -0.14
N GLU A 140 -12.55 -26.27 -1.25
CA GLU A 140 -11.91 -27.07 -2.30
C GLU A 140 -10.70 -26.33 -2.90
N ALA A 141 -10.83 -25.02 -3.12
CA ALA A 141 -9.74 -24.20 -3.63
C ALA A 141 -8.59 -24.02 -2.62
N MET A 142 -8.89 -23.92 -1.33
CA MET A 142 -7.92 -23.58 -0.29
C MET A 142 -7.24 -24.80 0.36
N PHE A 143 -7.90 -25.97 0.37
CA PHE A 143 -7.44 -27.14 1.14
C PHE A 143 -6.04 -27.60 0.75
N ALA A 144 -5.78 -27.80 -0.55
CA ALA A 144 -4.49 -28.31 -1.01
C ALA A 144 -3.33 -27.37 -0.64
N LYS A 145 -3.51 -26.06 -0.88
CA LYS A 145 -2.49 -25.04 -0.56
C LYS A 145 -2.28 -24.93 0.96
N THR A 146 -3.34 -25.00 1.75
CA THR A 146 -3.22 -24.95 3.23
C THR A 146 -2.47 -26.17 3.78
N VAL A 147 -2.71 -27.38 3.23
CA VAL A 147 -1.96 -28.60 3.59
C VAL A 147 -0.50 -28.53 3.13
N GLU A 148 -0.24 -28.02 1.92
CA GLU A 148 1.12 -27.85 1.37
C GLU A 148 2.01 -27.01 2.29
N LEU A 149 1.44 -25.99 2.94
CA LEU A 149 2.12 -25.10 3.86
C LEU A 149 2.55 -25.76 5.18
N GLN A 150 2.07 -26.98 5.49
CA GLN A 150 2.40 -27.72 6.71
C GLN A 150 2.22 -26.87 7.99
N PRO A 151 1.01 -26.36 8.28
CA PRO A 151 0.77 -25.53 9.46
C PRO A 151 0.97 -26.29 10.75
N ASP A 152 1.37 -25.56 11.80
CA ASP A 152 1.32 -25.98 13.20
C ASP A 152 0.15 -25.33 13.95
N LEU A 153 -0.25 -24.13 13.50
CA LEU A 153 -1.40 -23.36 13.95
C LEU A 153 -2.18 -22.84 12.74
N ILE A 154 -3.51 -22.98 12.76
CA ILE A 154 -4.41 -22.38 11.77
C ILE A 154 -5.31 -21.38 12.47
N ILE A 155 -5.38 -20.17 11.93
CA ILE A 155 -6.33 -19.14 12.35
C ILE A 155 -7.36 -18.94 11.23
N CYS A 156 -8.64 -19.02 11.57
CA CYS A 156 -9.72 -18.89 10.61
C CYS A 156 -10.88 -18.04 11.16
N ASP A 157 -11.66 -17.48 10.24
CA ASP A 157 -13.00 -16.99 10.55
C ASP A 157 -14.06 -18.07 10.28
N VAL A 158 -15.34 -17.75 10.54
CA VAL A 158 -16.45 -18.71 10.46
C VAL A 158 -16.56 -19.37 9.09
N HIS A 159 -16.24 -18.66 8.01
CA HIS A 159 -16.35 -19.19 6.64
C HIS A 159 -15.35 -20.32 6.37
N LEU A 160 -14.29 -20.42 7.17
CA LEU A 160 -13.19 -21.37 6.99
C LEU A 160 -13.00 -22.26 8.23
N LEU A 161 -13.97 -22.26 9.13
CA LEU A 161 -13.97 -23.05 10.35
C LEU A 161 -13.86 -24.55 10.04
N HIS A 162 -14.71 -25.03 9.12
CA HIS A 162 -14.69 -26.42 8.68
C HIS A 162 -13.43 -26.74 7.83
N LEU A 163 -12.92 -25.81 7.01
CA LEU A 163 -11.62 -25.98 6.34
C LEU A 163 -10.50 -26.24 7.35
N ALA A 164 -10.37 -25.38 8.35
CA ALA A 164 -9.32 -25.47 9.37
C ALA A 164 -9.39 -26.82 10.10
N ARG A 165 -10.62 -27.25 10.44
CA ARG A 165 -10.89 -28.56 11.03
C ARG A 165 -10.40 -29.70 10.14
N ARG A 166 -10.79 -29.71 8.85
CA ARG A 166 -10.38 -30.73 7.88
C ARG A 166 -8.87 -30.82 7.70
N VAL A 167 -8.18 -29.67 7.69
CA VAL A 167 -6.71 -29.64 7.59
C VAL A 167 -6.09 -30.20 8.86
N ALA A 168 -6.59 -29.83 10.05
CA ALA A 168 -6.11 -30.37 11.32
C ALA A 168 -6.31 -31.90 11.41
N ASP A 169 -7.47 -32.42 10.98
CA ASP A 169 -7.75 -33.86 10.96
C ASP A 169 -6.82 -34.63 10.00
N ARG A 170 -6.50 -34.03 8.85
CA ARG A 170 -5.56 -34.60 7.87
C ARG A 170 -4.19 -34.86 8.48
N PHE A 171 -3.71 -33.95 9.33
CA PHE A 171 -2.43 -34.07 10.02
C PHE A 171 -2.53 -34.94 11.29
N ARG A 172 -3.65 -34.88 12.00
CA ARG A 172 -3.91 -35.80 13.13
C ARG A 172 -3.88 -37.25 12.67
N GLY A 173 -4.44 -37.56 11.50
CA GLY A 173 -4.34 -38.89 10.88
C GLY A 173 -2.90 -39.31 10.52
N GLN A 174 -1.94 -38.39 10.54
CA GLN A 174 -0.50 -38.63 10.37
C GLN A 174 0.27 -38.59 11.69
N GLY A 175 -0.42 -38.50 12.84
CA GLY A 175 0.20 -38.40 14.16
C GLY A 175 0.76 -37.02 14.50
N ARG A 176 0.41 -35.96 13.75
CA ARG A 176 0.89 -34.59 14.01
C ARG A 176 -0.26 -33.69 14.47
N LYS A 177 -0.08 -32.99 15.60
CA LYS A 177 -1.04 -32.00 16.07
C LYS A 177 -0.93 -30.72 15.22
N VAL A 178 -2.07 -30.19 14.79
CA VAL A 178 -2.20 -28.84 14.25
C VAL A 178 -3.29 -28.17 15.06
N ALA A 179 -2.96 -27.05 15.70
CA ALA A 179 -3.91 -26.30 16.52
C ALA A 179 -4.85 -25.46 15.64
N VAL A 180 -6.12 -25.35 16.04
CA VAL A 180 -7.11 -24.49 15.37
C VAL A 180 -7.56 -23.39 16.34
N LEU A 181 -7.31 -22.14 15.96
CA LEU A 181 -7.77 -20.94 16.67
C LEU A 181 -8.86 -20.27 15.84
N TYR A 182 -10.08 -20.24 16.38
CA TYR A 182 -11.21 -19.59 15.75
C TYR A 182 -11.27 -18.10 16.13
N ASP A 183 -11.16 -17.22 15.12
CA ASP A 183 -11.33 -15.78 15.22
C ASP A 183 -12.79 -15.39 14.94
N ALA A 184 -13.62 -15.43 15.99
CA ALA A 184 -15.05 -15.13 15.95
C ALA A 184 -15.28 -13.61 15.83
N ARG A 185 -15.09 -13.10 14.61
CA ARG A 185 -15.07 -11.67 14.29
C ARG A 185 -16.45 -11.02 14.11
N GLU A 186 -17.51 -11.81 14.00
CA GLU A 186 -18.88 -11.35 13.76
C GLU A 186 -19.86 -12.11 14.66
N TYR A 187 -20.95 -11.46 15.06
CA TYR A 187 -22.08 -12.16 15.68
C TYR A 187 -22.91 -12.84 14.57
N VAL A 188 -22.73 -14.14 14.35
CA VAL A 188 -23.33 -14.80 13.17
C VAL A 188 -24.86 -14.92 13.22
N TYR A 189 -25.45 -14.81 14.42
CA TYR A 189 -26.91 -14.85 14.63
C TYR A 189 -27.59 -13.51 14.32
N GLY A 190 -26.84 -12.41 14.20
CA GLY A 190 -27.35 -11.09 13.89
C GLY A 190 -26.90 -10.54 12.54
N LEU A 191 -26.38 -11.37 11.62
CA LEU A 191 -25.88 -10.86 10.34
C LEU A 191 -26.92 -9.99 9.63
N ALA A 192 -26.50 -8.82 9.15
CA ALA A 192 -27.36 -7.91 8.40
C ALA A 192 -27.56 -8.43 6.95
N SER A 193 -28.36 -9.48 6.80
CA SER A 193 -28.66 -10.17 5.54
C SER A 193 -30.15 -10.47 5.42
N ASP A 194 -30.69 -10.35 4.21
CA ASP A 194 -32.06 -10.77 3.90
C ASP A 194 -32.13 -12.25 3.45
N ASP A 195 -31.00 -12.95 3.34
CA ASP A 195 -30.93 -14.34 2.89
C ASP A 195 -31.08 -15.32 4.09
N PRO A 196 -32.20 -16.07 4.18
CA PRO A 196 -32.42 -17.01 5.28
C PRO A 196 -31.35 -18.09 5.38
N ASN A 197 -30.74 -18.47 4.25
CA ASN A 197 -29.67 -19.48 4.26
C ASN A 197 -28.41 -18.94 4.94
N VAL A 198 -28.12 -17.64 4.80
CA VAL A 198 -27.01 -16.98 5.50
C VAL A 198 -27.34 -16.88 7.00
N LEU A 199 -28.55 -16.44 7.33
CA LEU A 199 -28.99 -16.23 8.71
C LEU A 199 -29.09 -17.53 9.53
N GLN A 200 -29.32 -18.68 8.89
CA GLN A 200 -29.39 -19.98 9.56
C GLN A 200 -28.12 -20.80 9.38
N GLY A 201 -27.48 -20.69 8.22
CA GLY A 201 -26.34 -21.50 7.84
C GLY A 201 -25.08 -21.17 8.63
N PHE A 202 -24.76 -19.90 8.86
CA PHE A 202 -23.57 -19.54 9.65
C PHE A 202 -23.70 -19.92 11.12
N PRO A 203 -24.84 -19.67 11.80
CA PRO A 203 -25.09 -20.24 13.13
C PRO A 203 -24.96 -21.76 13.20
N ALA A 204 -25.47 -22.48 12.19
CA ALA A 204 -25.35 -23.93 12.13
C ALA A 204 -23.89 -24.38 11.94
N LEU A 205 -23.12 -23.69 11.09
CA LEU A 205 -21.70 -23.95 10.85
C LEU A 205 -20.86 -23.68 12.11
N GLU A 206 -21.11 -22.57 12.80
CA GLU A 206 -20.44 -22.22 14.06
C GLU A 206 -20.77 -23.24 15.15
N ALA A 207 -22.06 -23.57 15.33
CA ALA A 207 -22.50 -24.54 16.32
C ALA A 207 -21.91 -25.95 16.12
N GLU A 208 -21.73 -26.38 14.86
CA GLU A 208 -21.19 -27.69 14.54
C GLU A 208 -19.69 -27.80 14.84
N HIS A 209 -18.91 -26.73 14.63
CA HIS A 209 -17.45 -26.82 14.62
C HIS A 209 -16.73 -25.98 15.69
N ILE A 210 -17.39 -25.07 16.41
CA ILE A 210 -16.69 -24.23 17.39
C ILE A 210 -16.02 -25.04 18.52
N ARG A 211 -16.66 -26.13 18.96
CA ARG A 211 -16.11 -27.03 20.01
C ARG A 211 -14.97 -27.92 19.53
N ASP A 212 -14.76 -28.00 18.22
CA ASP A 212 -13.62 -28.72 17.63
C ASP A 212 -12.33 -27.86 17.60
N CYS A 213 -12.43 -26.58 17.93
CA CYS A 213 -11.30 -25.65 17.96
C CYS A 213 -10.52 -25.77 19.28
N ASP A 214 -9.20 -25.60 19.22
CA ASP A 214 -8.36 -25.61 20.42
C ASP A 214 -8.52 -24.30 21.22
N ALA A 215 -8.86 -23.19 20.57
CA ALA A 215 -9.17 -21.91 21.21
C ALA A 215 -10.09 -21.02 20.36
N VAL A 216 -10.71 -20.04 21.01
CA VAL A 216 -11.58 -19.04 20.40
C VAL A 216 -11.16 -17.65 20.90
N VAL A 217 -11.11 -16.67 20.00
CA VAL A 217 -10.98 -15.24 20.31
C VAL A 217 -12.13 -14.48 19.65
N THR A 218 -12.50 -13.31 20.18
CA THR A 218 -13.58 -12.48 19.61
C THR A 218 -13.34 -10.98 19.78
N VAL A 219 -14.31 -10.14 19.44
CA VAL A 219 -14.11 -8.68 19.28
C VAL A 219 -14.57 -7.84 20.46
N CYS A 220 -15.56 -8.31 21.23
CA CYS A 220 -16.17 -7.54 22.32
C CYS A 220 -16.82 -8.42 23.37
N GLU A 221 -17.11 -7.82 24.52
CA GLU A 221 -17.63 -8.49 25.71
C GLU A 221 -18.98 -9.19 25.45
N PRO A 222 -20.01 -8.56 24.82
CA PRO A 222 -21.29 -9.23 24.59
C PRO A 222 -21.18 -10.47 23.69
N ILE A 223 -20.30 -10.43 22.69
CA ILE A 223 -20.08 -11.59 21.82
C ILE A 223 -19.30 -12.67 22.57
N ALA A 224 -18.30 -12.31 23.39
CA ALA A 224 -17.57 -13.27 24.22
C ALA A 224 -18.50 -14.01 25.20
N GLU A 225 -19.38 -13.26 25.88
CA GLU A 225 -20.39 -13.81 26.79
C GLU A 225 -21.40 -14.69 26.05
N PHE A 226 -21.90 -14.23 24.89
CA PHE A 226 -22.80 -15.01 24.05
C PHE A 226 -22.16 -16.35 23.62
N LEU A 227 -20.91 -16.34 23.16
CA LEU A 227 -20.21 -17.53 22.71
C LEU A 227 -19.96 -18.50 23.87
N ARG A 228 -19.53 -17.99 25.03
CA ARG A 228 -19.36 -18.76 26.27
C ARG A 228 -20.66 -19.47 26.65
N ASP A 229 -21.75 -18.73 26.75
CA ASP A 229 -23.03 -19.23 27.27
C ASP A 229 -23.74 -20.15 26.26
N THR A 230 -23.64 -19.85 24.97
CA THR A 230 -24.28 -20.64 23.90
C THR A 230 -23.54 -21.95 23.66
N TYR A 231 -22.21 -21.93 23.68
CA TYR A 231 -21.39 -23.08 23.28
C TYR A 231 -20.71 -23.78 24.45
N ASP A 232 -20.86 -23.32 25.69
CA ASP A 232 -20.21 -23.88 26.88
C ASP A 232 -18.69 -24.02 26.68
N ILE A 233 -18.07 -22.91 26.26
CA ILE A 233 -16.62 -22.78 26.04
C ILE A 233 -16.03 -21.78 27.05
N PRO A 234 -14.71 -21.78 27.30
CA PRO A 234 -14.08 -20.72 28.08
C PRO A 234 -14.37 -19.33 27.50
N LEU A 235 -14.46 -18.30 28.36
CA LEU A 235 -14.69 -16.93 27.92
C LEU A 235 -13.62 -16.50 26.90
N PRO A 236 -13.97 -16.24 25.63
CA PRO A 236 -12.99 -15.91 24.60
C PRO A 236 -12.27 -14.58 24.91
N PRO A 237 -10.92 -14.52 24.82
CA PRO A 237 -10.18 -13.28 24.91
C PRO A 237 -10.56 -12.28 23.81
N LEU A 238 -10.46 -10.99 24.13
CA LEU A 238 -10.80 -9.92 23.21
C LEU A 238 -9.62 -9.57 22.31
N VAL A 239 -9.86 -9.60 21.01
CA VAL A 239 -8.97 -9.15 19.96
C VAL A 239 -9.82 -8.27 19.04
N PRO A 240 -10.19 -7.03 19.39
CA PRO A 240 -10.85 -6.13 18.45
C PRO A 240 -9.92 -5.77 17.29
N ASN A 241 -10.48 -5.22 16.21
CA ASN A 241 -9.67 -4.71 15.11
C ASN A 241 -9.12 -3.30 15.42
N ALA A 242 -8.42 -3.16 16.54
CA ALA A 242 -7.81 -1.91 17.00
C ALA A 242 -6.65 -1.50 16.07
N PRO A 243 -6.52 -0.20 15.73
CA PRO A 243 -5.46 0.31 14.86
C PRO A 243 -4.08 0.24 15.52
N ILE A 244 -3.02 0.28 14.72
CA ILE A 244 -1.64 0.20 15.21
C ILE A 244 -1.28 1.54 15.87
N GLY A 245 -0.89 1.49 17.15
CA GLY A 245 -0.52 2.65 17.95
C GLY A 245 0.80 3.27 17.51
N ASN A 246 1.82 2.43 17.35
CA ASN A 246 3.21 2.84 17.20
C ASN A 246 3.69 2.75 15.75
N LEU A 247 2.87 3.20 14.78
CA LEU A 247 3.34 3.29 13.40
C LEU A 247 4.51 4.29 13.30
N PRO A 248 5.61 3.95 12.61
CA PRO A 248 6.72 4.88 12.39
C PRO A 248 6.23 6.18 11.78
N GLU A 249 6.79 7.31 12.23
CA GLU A 249 6.47 8.61 11.67
C GLU A 249 6.91 8.67 10.19
N VAL A 250 6.10 9.31 9.35
CA VAL A 250 6.36 9.53 7.90
C VAL A 250 6.42 11.02 7.54
N GLY A 251 6.67 11.90 8.52
CA GLY A 251 6.59 13.35 8.31
C GLY A 251 5.17 13.85 8.52
N ARG A 252 4.68 14.78 7.68
CA ARG A 252 3.30 15.27 7.77
C ARG A 252 2.31 14.15 7.39
N PRO A 253 1.36 13.76 8.26
CA PRO A 253 0.33 12.79 7.89
C PRO A 253 -0.65 13.38 6.87
N MET A 254 -1.18 12.52 6.00
CA MET A 254 -2.30 12.87 5.13
C MET A 254 -3.58 12.84 5.94
N THR A 255 -4.37 13.90 5.84
CA THR A 255 -5.59 14.11 6.64
C THR A 255 -6.82 14.29 5.75
N ILE A 256 -8.02 14.10 6.31
CA ILE A 256 -9.28 14.24 5.58
C ILE A 256 -9.49 15.67 5.07
N ARG A 257 -9.03 16.70 5.81
CA ARG A 257 -9.09 18.09 5.36
C ARG A 257 -8.19 18.36 4.16
N ASP A 258 -7.13 17.58 3.97
CA ASP A 258 -6.32 17.68 2.75
C ASP A 258 -7.15 17.39 1.50
N PHE A 259 -8.33 16.75 1.62
CA PHE A 259 -9.28 16.45 0.55
C PHE A 259 -10.39 17.48 0.35
N LEU A 260 -10.42 18.56 1.14
CA LEU A 260 -11.54 19.49 1.19
C LEU A 260 -11.09 20.94 0.94
N ASP A 261 -11.91 21.70 0.22
CA ASP A 261 -11.75 23.16 0.08
C ASP A 261 -12.77 23.87 0.98
N ILE A 262 -12.51 23.85 2.29
CA ILE A 262 -13.36 24.46 3.33
C ILE A 262 -12.51 25.31 4.28
N ASP A 263 -13.16 26.19 5.03
CA ASP A 263 -12.50 26.96 6.09
C ASP A 263 -11.79 26.00 7.08
N PRO A 264 -10.51 26.25 7.43
CA PRO A 264 -9.76 25.43 8.38
C PRO A 264 -10.47 25.21 9.71
N GLU A 265 -11.22 26.20 10.19
CA GLU A 265 -11.95 26.19 11.46
C GLU A 265 -13.39 25.69 11.32
N ALA A 266 -13.89 25.44 10.10
CA ALA A 266 -15.24 24.93 9.91
C ALA A 266 -15.43 23.57 10.61
N PRO A 267 -16.50 23.38 11.39
CA PRO A 267 -16.80 22.10 12.02
C PRO A 267 -16.99 20.98 10.98
N LEU A 268 -16.23 19.90 11.12
CA LEU A 268 -16.22 18.78 10.20
C LEU A 268 -16.61 17.48 10.92
N LEU A 269 -17.76 16.91 10.55
CA LEU A 269 -18.15 15.56 10.92
C LEU A 269 -17.56 14.58 9.90
N ALA A 270 -16.88 13.53 10.36
CA ALA A 270 -16.26 12.53 9.50
C ALA A 270 -16.94 11.16 9.63
N TYR A 271 -17.36 10.60 8.49
CA TYR A 271 -17.83 9.24 8.37
C TYR A 271 -16.80 8.38 7.63
N ALA A 272 -16.18 7.43 8.35
CA ALA A 272 -15.31 6.41 7.78
C ALA A 272 -16.00 5.04 7.78
N GLY A 273 -16.10 4.39 6.62
CA GLY A 273 -16.58 3.01 6.51
C GLY A 273 -17.36 2.71 5.23
N GLY A 274 -17.75 1.44 5.07
CA GLY A 274 -18.54 0.98 3.92
C GLY A 274 -19.92 1.64 3.87
N LEU A 275 -20.33 2.08 2.68
CA LEU A 275 -21.58 2.80 2.45
C LEU A 275 -22.73 1.87 2.04
N SER A 276 -23.79 1.90 2.85
CA SER A 276 -25.04 1.19 2.62
C SER A 276 -26.17 1.86 3.41
N TYR A 277 -27.42 1.53 3.07
CA TYR A 277 -28.59 2.11 3.73
C TYR A 277 -28.61 1.88 5.25
N HIS A 278 -28.26 0.67 5.70
CA HIS A 278 -28.22 0.32 7.13
C HIS A 278 -27.20 1.10 7.96
N ARG A 279 -26.32 1.87 7.32
CA ARG A 279 -25.33 2.73 7.99
C ARG A 279 -25.86 4.14 8.28
N GLY A 280 -27.13 4.42 7.96
CA GLY A 280 -27.90 5.63 8.33
C GLY A 280 -27.30 6.99 7.94
N VAL A 281 -26.34 7.01 7.02
CA VAL A 281 -25.68 8.26 6.58
C VAL A 281 -26.66 9.27 5.97
N HIS A 282 -27.81 8.82 5.45
CA HIS A 282 -28.88 9.70 4.98
C HIS A 282 -29.49 10.56 6.10
N ASP A 283 -29.54 10.07 7.33
CA ASP A 283 -30.02 10.84 8.49
C ASP A 283 -29.02 11.96 8.84
N ALA A 284 -27.72 11.69 8.71
CA ALA A 284 -26.68 12.70 8.90
C ALA A 284 -26.74 13.81 7.84
N VAL A 285 -27.02 13.46 6.57
CA VAL A 285 -27.23 14.45 5.50
C VAL A 285 -28.47 15.30 5.79
N GLU A 286 -29.55 14.71 6.31
CA GLU A 286 -30.76 15.45 6.68
C GLU A 286 -30.53 16.38 7.88
N ALA A 287 -29.80 15.92 8.89
CA ALA A 287 -29.45 16.71 10.07
C ALA A 287 -28.64 17.98 9.74
N LEU A 288 -27.90 18.00 8.63
CA LEU A 288 -27.20 19.22 8.16
C LEU A 288 -28.14 20.42 7.98
N THR A 289 -29.43 20.21 7.72
CA THR A 289 -30.43 21.29 7.61
C THR A 289 -30.60 22.09 8.90
N GLN A 290 -30.25 21.50 10.06
CA GLN A 290 -30.34 22.09 11.39
C GLN A 290 -28.98 22.48 11.98
N LEU A 291 -27.89 22.25 11.22
CA LEU A 291 -26.50 22.48 11.65
C LEU A 291 -25.81 23.48 10.71
N PRO A 292 -26.10 24.78 10.81
CA PRO A 292 -25.48 25.79 9.94
C PRO A 292 -23.96 25.82 10.14
N GLY A 293 -23.20 25.92 9.04
CA GLY A 293 -21.74 25.94 9.05
C GLY A 293 -21.04 24.59 9.27
N VAL A 294 -21.78 23.54 9.61
CA VAL A 294 -21.21 22.19 9.78
C VAL A 294 -21.11 21.47 8.44
N HIS A 295 -19.96 20.85 8.18
CA HIS A 295 -19.68 20.02 7.02
C HIS A 295 -19.68 18.53 7.39
N LEU A 296 -20.05 17.67 6.44
CA LEU A 296 -19.99 16.22 6.55
C LEU A 296 -19.09 15.65 5.45
N ALA A 297 -18.00 14.99 5.84
CA ALA A 297 -17.14 14.25 4.92
C ALA A 297 -17.38 12.74 5.03
N ILE A 298 -17.57 12.10 3.87
CA ILE A 298 -17.89 10.68 3.74
C ILE A 298 -16.82 9.99 2.93
N GLY A 299 -16.15 9.00 3.53
CA GLY A 299 -15.28 8.09 2.80
C GLY A 299 -16.07 7.30 1.75
N ALA A 300 -15.66 7.36 0.49
CA ALA A 300 -16.24 6.58 -0.60
C ALA A 300 -15.14 6.13 -1.57
N ARG A 301 -15.23 4.91 -2.11
CA ARG A 301 -14.24 4.40 -3.09
C ARG A 301 -14.56 4.78 -4.54
N ARG A 302 -15.85 4.79 -4.90
CA ARG A 302 -16.34 5.00 -6.27
C ARG A 302 -17.83 5.33 -6.29
N PRO A 303 -18.37 5.88 -7.39
CA PRO A 303 -19.80 6.11 -7.50
C PRO A 303 -20.56 4.80 -7.29
N SER A 304 -21.58 4.88 -6.44
CA SER A 304 -22.54 3.83 -6.15
C SER A 304 -23.96 4.41 -6.25
N SER A 305 -25.00 3.56 -6.26
CA SER A 305 -26.37 4.06 -6.18
C SER A 305 -26.59 4.91 -4.92
N TYR A 306 -26.05 4.45 -3.79
CA TYR A 306 -26.25 5.14 -2.51
C TYR A 306 -25.51 6.49 -2.44
N THR A 307 -24.28 6.60 -2.96
CA THR A 307 -23.60 7.92 -3.03
C THR A 307 -24.35 8.90 -3.93
N LEU A 308 -24.99 8.42 -5.00
CA LEU A 308 -25.82 9.27 -5.87
C LEU A 308 -27.11 9.68 -5.18
N GLU A 309 -27.75 8.78 -4.42
CA GLU A 309 -28.94 9.09 -3.61
C GLU A 309 -28.63 10.14 -2.54
N LEU A 310 -27.51 10.03 -1.83
CA LEU A 310 -27.07 11.03 -0.84
C LEU A 310 -26.79 12.40 -1.49
N ASP A 311 -26.14 12.40 -2.66
CA ASP A 311 -25.86 13.61 -3.44
C ASP A 311 -27.15 14.30 -3.92
N GLU A 312 -28.14 13.53 -4.38
CA GLU A 312 -29.47 14.03 -4.76
C GLU A 312 -30.26 14.55 -3.55
N GLN A 313 -30.25 13.81 -2.43
CA GLN A 313 -30.86 14.23 -1.18
C GLN A 313 -30.27 15.56 -0.69
N ALA A 314 -28.94 15.69 -0.68
CA ALA A 314 -28.27 16.91 -0.25
C ALA A 314 -28.62 18.12 -1.15
N ARG A 315 -28.76 17.92 -2.47
CA ARG A 315 -29.24 19.00 -3.37
C ARG A 315 -30.67 19.41 -3.05
N ARG A 316 -31.57 18.44 -2.87
CA ARG A 316 -32.98 18.69 -2.53
C ARG A 316 -33.13 19.46 -1.22
N LEU A 317 -32.29 19.15 -0.24
CA LEU A 317 -32.28 19.78 1.08
C LEU A 317 -31.49 21.09 1.14
N GLY A 318 -30.82 21.49 0.05
CA GLY A 318 -30.01 22.72 0.01
C GLY A 318 -28.76 22.68 0.88
N VAL A 319 -28.17 21.49 1.09
CA VAL A 319 -26.97 21.30 1.95
C VAL A 319 -25.78 20.70 1.18
N ARG A 320 -25.85 20.73 -0.16
CA ARG A 320 -24.88 20.04 -1.02
C ARG A 320 -23.46 20.61 -0.91
N ASP A 321 -23.31 21.91 -0.70
CA ASP A 321 -22.05 22.61 -0.44
C ASP A 321 -21.36 22.15 0.86
N ARG A 322 -22.12 21.51 1.76
CA ARG A 322 -21.62 20.99 3.04
C ARG A 322 -21.48 19.46 3.09
N LEU A 323 -21.81 18.77 1.99
CA LEU A 323 -21.63 17.33 1.84
C LEU A 323 -20.42 17.03 0.94
N HIS A 324 -19.43 16.33 1.49
CA HIS A 324 -18.18 16.02 0.80
C HIS A 324 -17.96 14.52 0.69
N PHE A 325 -17.65 14.04 -0.52
CA PHE A 325 -17.14 12.69 -0.72
C PHE A 325 -15.61 12.74 -0.80
N VAL A 326 -14.96 11.95 0.04
CA VAL A 326 -13.49 11.87 0.13
C VAL A 326 -13.04 10.44 -0.08
N PRO A 327 -11.78 10.19 -0.48
CA PRO A 327 -11.29 8.83 -0.67
C PRO A 327 -11.15 8.08 0.65
N PHE A 328 -11.09 6.74 0.55
CA PHE A 328 -10.79 5.87 1.69
C PHE A 328 -9.31 5.95 2.03
N ALA A 329 -8.96 6.27 3.27
CA ALA A 329 -7.57 6.17 3.71
C ALA A 329 -6.99 4.76 3.53
N PRO A 330 -5.65 4.64 3.32
CA PRO A 330 -4.95 3.38 3.45
C PRO A 330 -5.24 2.71 4.80
N THR A 331 -5.30 1.38 4.81
CA THR A 331 -5.87 0.57 5.90
C THR A 331 -5.34 0.87 7.31
N HIS A 332 -4.06 1.22 7.47
CA HIS A 332 -3.47 1.53 8.77
C HIS A 332 -3.34 3.04 9.06
N GLU A 333 -3.78 3.91 8.14
CA GLU A 333 -3.63 5.38 8.24
C GLU A 333 -4.95 6.05 8.60
N VAL A 334 -6.02 5.28 8.82
CA VAL A 334 -7.36 5.81 9.02
C VAL A 334 -7.42 6.76 10.22
N ALA A 335 -6.73 6.46 11.32
CA ALA A 335 -6.69 7.35 12.49
C ALA A 335 -6.04 8.70 12.17
N GLU A 336 -4.85 8.70 11.55
CA GLU A 336 -4.15 9.92 11.10
C GLU A 336 -4.98 10.71 10.08
N TYR A 337 -5.63 10.00 9.17
CA TYR A 337 -6.52 10.58 8.18
C TYR A 337 -7.68 11.33 8.85
N LEU A 338 -8.30 10.73 9.86
CA LEU A 338 -9.43 11.32 10.56
C LEU A 338 -9.03 12.43 11.53
N ALA A 339 -7.78 12.49 12.01
CA ALA A 339 -7.32 13.39 13.07
C ALA A 339 -7.60 14.89 12.85
N SER A 340 -7.73 15.34 11.60
CA SER A 340 -8.09 16.74 11.29
C SER A 340 -9.59 17.06 11.36
N ALA A 341 -10.47 16.06 11.53
CA ALA A 341 -11.91 16.27 11.70
C ALA A 341 -12.22 16.87 13.08
N THR A 342 -13.43 17.42 13.22
CA THR A 342 -13.90 17.92 14.51
C THR A 342 -14.47 16.79 15.36
N ALA A 343 -15.27 15.90 14.76
CA ALA A 343 -15.85 14.73 15.42
C ALA A 343 -16.10 13.60 14.42
N ALA A 344 -16.13 12.35 14.91
CA ALA A 344 -16.52 11.18 14.14
C ALA A 344 -18.02 10.91 14.27
N ILE A 345 -18.69 10.46 13.19
CA ILE A 345 -20.13 10.17 13.21
C ILE A 345 -20.48 8.73 12.81
N PHE A 346 -21.26 8.04 13.65
CA PHE A 346 -21.68 6.65 13.51
C PHE A 346 -23.22 6.53 13.53
N PRO A 347 -23.93 6.87 12.44
CA PRO A 347 -25.40 6.87 12.41
C PRO A 347 -25.94 5.48 12.05
N PHE A 348 -25.63 4.46 12.84
CA PHE A 348 -26.13 3.11 12.54
C PHE A 348 -27.65 3.02 12.66
N LEU A 349 -28.25 2.19 11.81
CA LEU A 349 -29.62 1.71 12.01
C LEU A 349 -29.57 0.39 12.82
N PRO A 350 -30.58 0.09 13.65
CA PRO A 350 -30.58 -1.07 14.54
C PRO A 350 -30.88 -2.35 13.77
N VAL A 351 -29.89 -2.84 13.01
CA VAL A 351 -29.99 -4.10 12.27
C VAL A 351 -28.99 -5.11 12.84
N GLY A 352 -29.54 -6.17 13.44
CA GLY A 352 -28.80 -7.34 13.90
C GLY A 352 -27.49 -7.00 14.64
N ASN A 353 -26.34 -7.27 14.00
CA ASN A 353 -24.99 -7.10 14.55
C ASN A 353 -24.65 -5.67 14.99
N HIS A 354 -25.33 -4.65 14.47
CA HIS A 354 -25.02 -3.27 14.85
C HIS A 354 -25.22 -2.98 16.34
N ASN A 355 -26.11 -3.72 17.02
CA ASN A 355 -26.35 -3.51 18.45
C ASN A 355 -25.14 -3.90 19.32
N TRP A 356 -24.41 -4.96 18.94
CA TRP A 356 -23.25 -5.49 19.69
C TRP A 356 -21.90 -5.26 19.00
N ALA A 357 -21.88 -4.54 17.88
CA ALA A 357 -20.66 -4.32 17.13
C ALA A 357 -19.65 -3.48 17.94
N ALA A 358 -18.40 -3.93 17.95
CA ALA A 358 -17.23 -3.11 18.29
C ALA A 358 -16.55 -2.63 17.00
N PRO A 359 -17.08 -1.58 16.35
CA PRO A 359 -16.67 -1.24 15.00
C PRO A 359 -15.25 -0.64 14.99
N ASN A 360 -14.46 -0.94 13.95
CA ASN A 360 -13.09 -0.43 13.80
C ASN A 360 -13.00 1.09 13.98
N LYS A 361 -13.98 1.81 13.41
CA LYS A 361 -14.07 3.27 13.45
C LYS A 361 -14.14 3.86 14.86
N TYR A 362 -14.60 3.08 15.86
CA TYR A 362 -14.55 3.49 17.26
C TYR A 362 -13.09 3.61 17.72
N PHE A 363 -12.30 2.55 17.56
CA PHE A 363 -10.89 2.54 17.94
C PHE A 363 -10.06 3.55 17.13
N GLU A 364 -10.33 3.66 15.82
CA GLU A 364 -9.68 4.66 14.96
C GLU A 364 -10.00 6.10 15.40
N SER A 365 -11.22 6.37 15.87
CA SER A 365 -11.60 7.71 16.35
C SER A 365 -11.00 8.02 17.72
N VAL A 366 -10.92 7.03 18.62
CA VAL A 366 -10.20 7.19 19.89
C VAL A 366 -8.73 7.50 19.64
N GLN A 367 -8.05 6.72 18.78
CA GLN A 367 -6.66 6.98 18.43
C GLN A 367 -6.46 8.35 17.74
N ALA A 368 -7.42 8.77 16.91
CA ALA A 368 -7.45 10.09 16.28
C ALA A 368 -7.82 11.24 17.24
N ARG A 369 -8.12 10.95 18.51
CA ARG A 369 -8.62 11.89 19.52
C ARG A 369 -9.86 12.67 19.08
N LEU A 370 -10.76 11.98 18.37
CA LEU A 370 -12.03 12.55 17.93
C LEU A 370 -13.16 12.21 18.91
N PRO A 371 -13.91 13.22 19.38
CA PRO A 371 -15.20 12.97 20.01
C PRO A 371 -16.13 12.19 19.07
N ILE A 372 -16.97 11.36 19.67
CA ILE A 372 -17.79 10.39 18.93
C ILE A 372 -19.27 10.78 19.00
N LEU A 373 -19.90 10.95 17.84
CA LEU A 373 -21.34 11.11 17.71
C LEU A 373 -21.94 9.80 17.19
N THR A 374 -22.70 9.08 18.00
CA THR A 374 -23.21 7.75 17.62
C THR A 374 -24.71 7.58 17.85
N SER A 375 -25.38 6.83 16.99
CA SER A 375 -26.73 6.33 17.26
C SER A 375 -26.73 5.43 18.49
N ASN A 376 -27.83 5.37 19.22
CA ASN A 376 -28.02 4.52 20.40
C ASN A 376 -28.01 3.02 20.04
N MET A 377 -26.82 2.42 20.08
CA MET A 377 -26.58 0.98 19.98
C MET A 377 -26.08 0.48 21.34
N GLU A 378 -26.47 -0.72 21.75
CA GLU A 378 -26.23 -1.24 23.11
C GLU A 378 -24.75 -1.15 23.54
N TRP A 379 -23.83 -1.71 22.76
CA TRP A 379 -22.41 -1.72 23.11
C TRP A 379 -21.73 -0.36 22.95
N LEU A 380 -22.01 0.32 21.84
CA LEU A 380 -21.31 1.55 21.46
C LEU A 380 -21.81 2.78 22.21
N GLY A 381 -23.13 2.90 22.40
CA GLY A 381 -23.76 3.99 23.12
C GLY A 381 -23.41 3.98 24.61
N GLU A 382 -23.41 2.78 25.23
CA GLU A 382 -22.98 2.60 26.62
C GLU A 382 -21.54 3.10 26.82
N ARG A 383 -20.62 2.68 25.95
CA ARG A 383 -19.20 2.99 26.07
C ARG A 383 -18.89 4.47 25.87
N VAL A 384 -19.47 5.08 24.84
CA VAL A 384 -19.32 6.52 24.57
C VAL A 384 -19.84 7.35 25.76
N THR A 385 -20.98 6.94 26.34
CA THR A 385 -21.57 7.61 27.50
C THR A 385 -20.72 7.42 28.75
N ARG A 386 -20.30 6.19 29.07
CA ARG A 386 -19.52 5.85 30.26
C ARG A 386 -18.16 6.55 30.28
N LEU A 387 -17.46 6.55 29.14
CA LEU A 387 -16.17 7.22 29.00
C LEU A 387 -16.33 8.74 28.87
N GLY A 388 -17.53 9.22 28.54
CA GLY A 388 -17.83 10.63 28.34
C GLY A 388 -17.12 11.24 27.12
N ILE A 389 -16.77 10.44 26.12
CA ILE A 389 -15.98 10.84 24.94
C ILE A 389 -16.84 11.24 23.74
N GLY A 390 -18.15 11.46 23.95
CA GLY A 390 -19.04 11.84 22.87
C GLY A 390 -20.51 11.92 23.28
N GLU A 391 -21.38 11.98 22.28
CA GLU A 391 -22.83 12.10 22.45
C GLU A 391 -23.57 10.97 21.70
N VAL A 392 -24.70 10.56 22.27
CA VAL A 392 -25.55 9.50 21.74
C VAL A 392 -26.88 10.07 21.30
N PHE A 393 -27.36 9.69 20.11
CA PHE A 393 -28.64 10.15 19.55
C PHE A 393 -29.56 8.98 19.17
N GLU A 394 -30.84 9.28 18.98
CA GLU A 394 -31.83 8.29 18.53
C GLU A 394 -31.62 7.95 17.05
N HIS A 395 -31.52 6.66 16.70
CA HIS A 395 -31.38 6.24 15.30
C HIS A 395 -32.63 6.63 14.49
N SER A 396 -32.50 6.84 13.17
CA SER A 396 -33.63 7.26 12.32
C SER A 396 -34.29 8.58 12.73
N ASN A 397 -33.60 9.40 13.53
CA ASN A 397 -34.08 10.70 14.00
C ASN A 397 -33.03 11.80 13.70
N PRO A 398 -33.09 12.43 12.51
CA PRO A 398 -32.16 13.50 12.14
C PRO A 398 -32.16 14.70 13.10
N THR A 399 -33.28 15.00 13.76
CA THR A 399 -33.36 16.09 14.76
C THR A 399 -32.59 15.74 16.02
N SER A 400 -32.77 14.52 16.56
CA SER A 400 -31.99 14.05 17.72
C SER A 400 -30.49 14.04 17.41
N LEU A 401 -30.11 13.64 16.19
CA LEU A 401 -28.72 13.72 15.71
C LEU A 401 -28.22 15.16 15.71
N ALA A 402 -28.99 16.11 15.16
CA ALA A 402 -28.61 17.52 15.12
C ALA A 402 -28.45 18.14 16.51
N GLU A 403 -29.34 17.82 17.47
CA GLU A 403 -29.23 18.29 18.85
C GLU A 403 -27.96 17.75 19.54
N ALA A 404 -27.70 16.46 19.40
CA ALA A 404 -26.49 15.82 19.95
C ALA A 404 -25.21 16.37 19.29
N ALA A 405 -25.23 16.60 17.97
CA ALA A 405 -24.13 17.23 17.25
C ALA A 405 -23.89 18.65 17.73
N ALA A 406 -24.93 19.48 17.86
CA ALA A 406 -24.79 20.86 18.33
C ALA A 406 -24.22 20.93 19.75
N LYS A 407 -24.68 20.03 20.64
CA LYS A 407 -24.14 19.91 22.00
C LYS A 407 -22.66 19.53 21.99
N LEU A 408 -22.28 18.49 21.24
CA LEU A 408 -20.90 18.03 21.14
C LEU A 408 -19.99 19.11 20.54
N LEU A 409 -20.42 19.72 19.44
CA LEU A 409 -19.65 20.75 18.72
C LEU A 409 -19.50 22.05 19.53
N GLY A 410 -20.42 22.32 20.46
CA GLY A 410 -20.33 23.46 21.38
C GLY A 410 -19.34 23.27 22.54
N ASP A 411 -18.84 22.06 22.79
CA ASP A 411 -17.96 21.73 23.92
C ASP A 411 -16.89 20.67 23.55
N VAL A 412 -16.38 20.72 22.31
CA VAL A 412 -15.45 19.72 21.74
C VAL A 412 -14.24 19.47 22.62
N ASP A 413 -13.67 20.52 23.21
CA ASP A 413 -12.45 20.44 24.01
C ASP A 413 -12.64 19.58 25.27
N THR A 414 -13.82 19.65 25.90
CA THR A 414 -14.15 18.81 27.07
C THR A 414 -14.20 17.33 26.70
N TYR A 415 -14.79 16.97 25.56
CA TYR A 415 -14.80 15.59 25.09
C TYR A 415 -13.40 15.12 24.70
N ARG A 416 -12.61 15.96 24.00
CA ARG A 416 -11.23 15.64 23.62
C ARG A 416 -10.33 15.43 24.84
N ALA A 417 -10.48 16.25 25.88
CA ALA A 417 -9.70 16.13 27.12
C ALA A 417 -9.93 14.80 27.85
N ARG A 418 -11.09 14.15 27.64
CA ARG A 418 -11.38 12.81 28.18
C ARG A 418 -10.76 11.68 27.38
N ILE A 419 -10.31 11.95 26.15
CA ILE A 419 -9.55 10.99 25.33
C ILE A 419 -8.06 11.12 25.70
N THR A 420 -7.72 10.56 26.85
CA THR A 420 -6.36 10.61 27.42
C THR A 420 -5.40 9.68 26.68
N ASP A 421 -4.11 9.88 26.90
CA ASP A 421 -3.06 9.01 26.34
C ASP A 421 -3.24 7.56 26.80
N ASP A 422 -3.63 7.34 28.06
CA ASP A 422 -3.94 6.02 28.61
C ASP A 422 -5.14 5.38 27.88
N LEU A 423 -6.21 6.16 27.65
CA LEU A 423 -7.36 5.65 26.91
C LEU A 423 -6.97 5.25 25.48
N VAL A 424 -6.15 6.07 24.81
CA VAL A 424 -5.64 5.73 23.48
C VAL A 424 -4.80 4.46 23.53
N ALA A 425 -3.88 4.34 24.48
CA ALA A 425 -3.03 3.16 24.66
C ALA A 425 -3.86 1.87 24.81
N GLU A 426 -4.95 1.91 25.58
CA GLU A 426 -5.89 0.79 25.75
C GLU A 426 -6.70 0.44 24.48
N HIS A 427 -6.71 1.31 23.46
CA HIS A 427 -7.45 1.16 22.22
C HIS A 427 -6.56 0.86 21.01
N THR A 428 -5.34 0.36 21.25
CA THR A 428 -4.35 0.05 20.22
C THR A 428 -4.19 -1.45 19.96
N PHE A 429 -3.69 -1.78 18.77
CA PHE A 429 -3.27 -3.14 18.41
C PHE A 429 -2.33 -3.74 19.46
N GLU A 430 -1.36 -2.97 19.94
CA GLU A 430 -0.34 -3.40 20.89
C GLU A 430 -0.97 -3.88 22.19
N HIS A 431 -2.00 -3.19 22.68
CA HIS A 431 -2.76 -3.58 23.87
C HIS A 431 -3.43 -4.95 23.71
N PHE A 432 -4.01 -5.23 22.54
CA PHE A 432 -4.73 -6.48 22.30
C PHE A 432 -3.87 -7.61 21.72
N SER A 433 -2.67 -7.31 21.21
CA SER A 433 -1.81 -8.29 20.55
C SER A 433 -1.37 -9.44 21.46
N ALA A 434 -1.24 -9.17 22.77
CA ALA A 434 -0.91 -10.20 23.75
C ALA A 434 -1.99 -11.30 23.78
N ASN A 435 -3.27 -10.92 23.64
CA ASN A 435 -4.37 -11.89 23.72
C ASN A 435 -4.30 -12.92 22.58
N VAL A 436 -4.01 -12.51 21.34
CA VAL A 436 -3.88 -13.46 20.23
C VAL A 436 -2.61 -14.30 20.34
N VAL A 437 -1.51 -13.72 20.84
CA VAL A 437 -0.23 -14.44 21.05
C VAL A 437 -0.39 -15.47 22.15
N ASP A 438 -0.86 -15.08 23.34
CA ASP A 438 -1.01 -15.97 24.50
C ASP A 438 -1.97 -17.11 24.20
N THR A 439 -3.09 -16.81 23.51
CA THR A 439 -4.05 -17.83 23.09
C THR A 439 -3.41 -18.82 22.10
N SER A 440 -2.63 -18.31 21.14
CA SER A 440 -1.90 -19.13 20.17
C SER A 440 -0.83 -20.00 20.81
N LEU A 441 -0.07 -19.44 21.76
CA LEU A 441 0.94 -20.17 22.52
C LEU A 441 0.30 -21.27 23.37
N ALA A 442 -0.85 -21.00 24.00
CA ALA A 442 -1.54 -21.96 24.85
C ALA A 442 -1.93 -23.26 24.11
N VAL A 443 -2.24 -23.18 22.81
CA VAL A 443 -2.77 -24.32 22.04
C VAL A 443 -1.71 -25.14 21.28
N ILE A 444 -0.53 -24.57 21.03
CA ILE A 444 0.61 -25.29 20.43
C ILE A 444 1.39 -26.12 21.45
N THR A 445 2.13 -27.13 21.00
CA THR A 445 2.89 -28.02 21.89
C THR A 445 4.12 -27.34 22.48
N PRO A 446 4.62 -27.76 23.66
CA PRO A 446 5.81 -27.18 24.27
C PRO A 446 7.05 -27.20 23.36
N GLU A 447 7.23 -28.26 22.57
CA GLU A 447 8.38 -28.42 21.66
C GLU A 447 8.37 -27.38 20.54
N LEU A 448 7.18 -26.97 20.08
CA LEU A 448 7.04 -25.91 19.08
C LEU A 448 7.37 -24.53 19.66
N ARG A 449 7.09 -24.30 20.95
CA ARG A 449 7.40 -23.03 21.63
C ARG A 449 8.91 -22.80 21.71
N GLU A 450 9.70 -23.84 21.92
CA GLU A 450 11.17 -23.77 21.93
C GLU A 450 11.76 -23.39 20.55
N GLY A 451 10.99 -23.55 19.48
CA GLY A 451 11.39 -23.22 18.11
C GLY A 451 11.13 -21.76 17.68
N LEU A 452 10.46 -20.96 18.50
CA LEU A 452 10.11 -19.57 18.19
C LEU A 452 11.35 -18.72 17.94
N ARG A 453 11.28 -17.82 16.94
CA ARG A 453 12.35 -16.88 16.59
C ARG A 453 11.77 -15.47 16.47
N PRO A 454 11.69 -14.72 17.58
CA PRO A 454 11.11 -13.39 17.59
C PRO A 454 11.75 -12.47 16.56
N HIS A 455 10.92 -11.71 15.84
CA HIS A 455 11.36 -10.71 14.88
C HIS A 455 11.12 -9.29 15.42
N ASP A 456 11.96 -8.34 15.00
CA ASP A 456 11.77 -6.94 15.32
C ASP A 456 10.58 -6.37 14.54
N LEU A 457 9.46 -6.16 15.24
CA LEU A 457 8.21 -5.61 14.71
C LEU A 457 8.42 -4.27 13.97
N THR A 458 9.42 -3.48 14.38
CA THR A 458 9.72 -2.17 13.80
C THR A 458 9.93 -2.25 12.28
N ALA A 459 10.63 -3.29 11.82
CA ALA A 459 10.90 -3.49 10.40
C ALA A 459 9.61 -3.74 9.59
N GLN A 460 8.65 -4.53 10.11
CA GLN A 460 7.37 -4.73 9.46
C GLN A 460 6.52 -3.46 9.45
N LEU A 461 6.55 -2.67 10.52
CA LEU A 461 5.81 -1.40 10.57
C LEU A 461 6.32 -0.38 9.54
N TYR A 462 7.62 -0.35 9.24
CA TYR A 462 8.16 0.43 8.12
C TYR A 462 7.67 -0.09 6.76
N SER A 463 7.61 -1.42 6.59
CA SER A 463 7.06 -2.03 5.37
C SER A 463 5.59 -1.63 5.15
N ILE A 464 4.79 -1.63 6.22
CA ILE A 464 3.40 -1.16 6.21
C ILE A 464 3.34 0.29 5.70
N ARG A 465 4.16 1.20 6.22
CA ARG A 465 4.18 2.60 5.77
C ARG A 465 4.48 2.75 4.29
N ARG A 466 5.47 2.01 3.78
CA ARG A 466 5.81 2.01 2.35
C ARG A 466 4.63 1.52 1.51
N ASP A 467 4.02 0.40 1.89
CA ASP A 467 2.88 -0.19 1.18
C ASP A 467 1.67 0.76 1.16
N MET A 468 1.50 1.59 2.20
CA MET A 468 0.42 2.57 2.29
C MET A 468 0.63 3.78 1.39
N LEU A 469 1.86 4.26 1.22
CA LEU A 469 2.16 5.33 0.26
C LEU A 469 1.80 4.91 -1.17
N ALA A 470 2.08 3.66 -1.55
CA ALA A 470 1.65 3.11 -2.84
C ALA A 470 0.12 3.07 -2.96
N GLN A 471 -0.61 2.78 -1.87
CA GLN A 471 -2.07 2.85 -1.87
C GLN A 471 -2.59 4.30 -2.07
N ARG A 472 -1.81 5.34 -1.72
CA ARG A 472 -2.20 6.74 -1.91
C ARG A 472 -2.39 7.12 -3.38
N ALA A 473 -1.60 6.55 -4.29
CA ALA A 473 -1.71 6.81 -5.73
C ALA A 473 -3.10 6.44 -6.31
N GLY A 474 -3.77 5.46 -5.68
CA GLY A 474 -5.11 5.01 -6.03
C GLY A 474 -6.26 5.83 -5.43
N LEU A 475 -5.98 6.70 -4.45
CA LEU A 475 -7.02 7.36 -3.64
C LEU A 475 -7.94 8.22 -4.47
N SER A 476 -7.38 9.03 -5.38
CA SER A 476 -8.17 9.95 -6.19
C SER A 476 -8.62 9.37 -7.53
N ASP A 477 -8.55 8.04 -7.71
CA ASP A 477 -8.90 7.39 -8.98
C ASP A 477 -10.44 7.27 -9.18
N SER A 478 -11.18 8.32 -8.83
CA SER A 478 -12.64 8.40 -8.94
C SER A 478 -13.16 9.77 -9.36
N GLU A 479 -14.22 9.77 -10.17
CA GLU A 479 -14.98 10.97 -10.53
C GLU A 479 -15.87 11.49 -9.38
N LEU A 480 -15.90 10.81 -8.24
CA LEU A 480 -16.62 11.28 -7.05
C LEU A 480 -15.95 12.47 -6.36
N PHE A 481 -14.63 12.59 -6.52
CA PHE A 481 -13.83 13.55 -5.78
C PHE A 481 -13.63 14.80 -6.62
N GLU A 482 -13.40 15.93 -5.95
CA GLU A 482 -13.08 17.17 -6.64
C GLU A 482 -11.80 17.02 -7.48
N PRO A 483 -11.72 17.68 -8.65
CA PRO A 483 -10.51 17.68 -9.46
C PRO A 483 -9.30 18.16 -8.67
N ARG A 484 -8.17 17.47 -8.82
CA ARG A 484 -6.92 17.79 -8.15
C ARG A 484 -5.77 17.90 -9.13
N PRO A 485 -4.74 18.69 -8.80
CA PRO A 485 -3.48 18.63 -9.52
C PRO A 485 -2.96 17.19 -9.50
N ARG A 486 -2.86 16.60 -10.69
CA ARG A 486 -2.41 15.22 -10.86
C ARG A 486 -1.24 15.14 -11.82
N LEU A 487 -0.21 14.41 -11.40
CA LEU A 487 1.05 14.18 -12.10
C LEU A 487 1.24 12.71 -12.42
N ARG A 488 1.73 12.41 -13.63
CA ARG A 488 2.28 11.10 -13.98
C ARG A 488 3.76 11.20 -14.22
N ILE A 489 4.56 10.31 -13.65
CA ILE A 489 6.01 10.25 -13.85
C ILE A 489 6.37 8.93 -14.54
N GLY A 490 7.13 8.96 -15.63
CA GLY A 490 7.45 7.73 -16.37
C GLY A 490 8.06 7.97 -17.75
N THR A 491 8.38 6.94 -18.54
CA THR A 491 8.06 5.52 -18.33
C THR A 491 9.31 4.66 -18.11
N THR A 492 10.43 5.28 -17.74
CA THR A 492 11.70 4.57 -17.54
C THR A 492 11.83 4.02 -16.13
N ASN A 493 11.31 4.75 -15.14
CA ASN A 493 11.45 4.51 -13.71
C ASN A 493 12.91 4.18 -13.32
N SER A 494 13.84 5.01 -13.79
CA SER A 494 15.27 4.81 -13.59
C SER A 494 15.56 4.70 -12.09
N ALA A 495 16.07 3.55 -11.66
CA ALA A 495 16.38 3.26 -10.26
C ALA A 495 15.23 3.54 -9.26
N GLY A 496 13.97 3.34 -9.69
CA GLY A 496 12.79 3.54 -8.84
C GLY A 496 12.40 5.00 -8.58
N GLN A 497 13.11 5.96 -9.17
CA GLN A 497 12.98 7.39 -8.84
C GLN A 497 11.59 7.97 -9.12
N ALA A 498 10.88 7.49 -10.15
CA ALA A 498 9.53 7.96 -10.44
C ALA A 498 8.57 7.69 -9.27
N THR A 499 8.73 6.54 -8.61
CA THR A 499 7.95 6.14 -7.44
C THR A 499 8.33 6.96 -6.22
N GLU A 500 9.63 7.08 -5.94
CA GLU A 500 10.13 7.87 -4.79
C GLU A 500 9.71 9.34 -4.88
N TRP A 501 9.77 9.94 -6.06
CA TRP A 501 9.31 11.31 -6.29
C TRP A 501 7.79 11.45 -6.16
N ALA A 502 7.01 10.51 -6.71
CA ALA A 502 5.55 10.54 -6.57
C ALA A 502 5.12 10.44 -5.10
N HIS A 503 5.76 9.54 -4.34
CA HIS A 503 5.53 9.40 -2.90
C HIS A 503 5.94 10.64 -2.13
N ALA A 504 7.11 11.20 -2.38
CA ALA A 504 7.57 12.42 -1.73
C ALA A 504 6.64 13.61 -2.01
N LEU A 505 6.20 13.79 -3.26
CA LEU A 505 5.25 14.84 -3.61
C LEU A 505 3.92 14.69 -2.87
N MET A 506 3.34 13.50 -2.81
CA MET A 506 2.09 13.26 -2.08
C MET A 506 2.25 13.37 -0.56
N ARG A 507 3.47 13.15 -0.03
CA ARG A 507 3.80 13.31 1.39
C ARG A 507 3.87 14.78 1.79
N GLU A 508 4.61 15.60 1.04
CA GLU A 508 4.79 17.03 1.36
C GLU A 508 3.62 17.90 0.90
N TYR A 509 2.96 17.53 -0.21
CA TYR A 509 1.85 18.27 -0.81
C TYR A 509 0.60 17.38 -0.99
N PRO A 510 -0.18 17.10 0.08
CA PRO A 510 -1.33 16.20 0.05
C PRO A 510 -2.48 16.57 -0.92
N ARG A 511 -2.50 17.81 -1.44
CA ARG A 511 -3.43 18.22 -2.50
C ARG A 511 -3.07 17.62 -3.87
N ALA A 512 -1.79 17.29 -4.07
CA ALA A 512 -1.31 16.66 -5.28
C ALA A 512 -1.64 15.18 -5.28
N VAL A 513 -1.83 14.60 -6.46
CA VAL A 513 -1.85 13.16 -6.64
C VAL A 513 -0.82 12.81 -7.70
N ALA A 514 0.08 11.89 -7.39
CA ALA A 514 1.11 11.45 -8.31
C ALA A 514 1.09 9.94 -8.46
N ASP A 515 1.31 9.46 -9.69
CA ASP A 515 1.55 8.04 -9.95
C ASP A 515 2.76 7.84 -10.87
N SER A 516 3.45 6.74 -10.64
CA SER A 516 4.63 6.28 -11.35
C SER A 516 4.26 5.24 -12.39
N ALA A 517 4.95 5.28 -13.53
CA ALA A 517 4.71 4.37 -14.64
C ALA A 517 6.02 3.75 -15.12
N TRP A 518 6.02 2.44 -15.36
CA TRP A 518 7.21 1.72 -15.78
C TRP A 518 6.94 0.82 -16.98
N LEU A 519 7.59 1.12 -18.10
CA LEU A 519 7.73 0.20 -19.22
C LEU A 519 8.80 -0.82 -18.87
N LYS A 520 8.38 -1.98 -18.35
CA LYS A 520 9.28 -3.07 -17.97
C LYS A 520 9.82 -3.73 -19.23
N LEU A 521 11.12 -3.56 -19.43
CA LEU A 521 11.91 -4.31 -20.40
C LEU A 521 12.34 -5.63 -19.74
N ASP A 522 12.76 -6.62 -20.53
CA ASP A 522 13.30 -7.89 -20.00
C ASP A 522 14.59 -7.59 -19.19
N SER A 523 14.41 -7.31 -17.90
CA SER A 523 15.45 -7.03 -16.92
C SER A 523 15.21 -7.84 -15.65
N THR A 524 16.29 -8.31 -15.03
CA THR A 524 16.26 -8.98 -13.73
C THR A 524 15.96 -8.00 -12.58
N GLN A 525 16.21 -6.71 -12.78
CA GLN A 525 15.88 -5.65 -11.83
C GLN A 525 14.37 -5.46 -11.73
N ASN A 526 13.88 -5.23 -10.51
CA ASN A 526 12.47 -5.00 -10.21
C ASN A 526 12.33 -3.79 -9.29
N TYR A 527 11.93 -2.65 -9.85
CA TYR A 527 11.59 -1.45 -9.10
C TYR A 527 10.08 -1.38 -8.90
N ALA A 528 9.64 -0.86 -7.75
CA ALA A 528 8.24 -0.57 -7.52
C ALA A 528 7.75 0.51 -8.50
N ALA A 529 6.52 0.36 -9.00
CA ALA A 529 5.81 1.39 -9.76
C ALA A 529 4.29 1.13 -9.66
N ASP A 530 3.50 2.20 -9.70
CA ASP A 530 2.03 2.11 -9.60
C ASP A 530 1.42 1.44 -10.85
N GLU A 531 2.01 1.68 -12.02
CA GLU A 531 1.61 1.03 -13.27
C GLU A 531 2.82 0.44 -13.99
N VAL A 532 2.91 -0.88 -14.01
CA VAL A 532 3.89 -1.64 -14.81
C VAL A 532 3.23 -2.19 -16.06
N PHE A 533 3.85 -1.98 -17.22
CA PHE A 533 3.38 -2.51 -18.49
C PHE A 533 4.53 -2.95 -19.40
N THR A 534 4.23 -3.87 -20.31
CA THR A 534 5.19 -4.46 -21.25
C THR A 534 5.23 -3.70 -22.57
N GLN A 535 6.26 -3.95 -23.39
CA GLN A 535 6.32 -3.42 -24.76
C GLN A 535 5.10 -3.83 -25.60
N THR A 536 4.62 -5.07 -25.44
CA THR A 536 3.42 -5.56 -26.13
C THR A 536 2.19 -4.75 -25.75
N GLN A 537 2.01 -4.45 -24.46
CA GLN A 537 0.91 -3.59 -24.00
C GLN A 537 1.05 -2.17 -24.56
N ALA A 538 2.26 -1.59 -24.54
CA ALA A 538 2.54 -0.25 -25.04
C ALA A 538 2.27 -0.08 -26.55
N LEU A 539 2.28 -1.17 -27.32
CA LEU A 539 1.95 -1.21 -28.76
C LEU A 539 0.46 -1.51 -29.04
N THR A 540 -0.31 -1.88 -28.02
CA THR A 540 -1.70 -2.31 -28.20
C THR A 540 -2.66 -1.12 -28.21
N ARG A 541 -3.37 -0.91 -29.33
CA ARG A 541 -4.32 0.20 -29.51
C ARG A 541 -5.37 0.31 -28.39
N PHE A 542 -5.94 -0.81 -27.96
CA PHE A 542 -6.93 -0.80 -26.88
C PHE A 542 -6.37 -0.24 -25.56
N TRP A 543 -5.14 -0.62 -25.21
CA TRP A 543 -4.47 -0.12 -24.01
C TRP A 543 -4.14 1.37 -24.16
N GLN A 544 -3.64 1.78 -25.33
CA GLN A 544 -3.32 3.18 -25.65
C GLN A 544 -4.54 4.10 -25.55
N GLU A 545 -5.69 3.71 -26.14
CA GLU A 545 -6.93 4.52 -26.05
C GLU A 545 -7.44 4.61 -24.61
N ARG A 546 -7.32 3.53 -23.83
CA ARG A 546 -7.68 3.53 -22.40
C ARG A 546 -6.78 4.49 -21.61
N LEU A 547 -5.47 4.47 -21.87
CA LEU A 547 -4.51 5.37 -21.22
C LEU A 547 -4.76 6.82 -21.61
N LYS A 548 -4.97 7.13 -22.89
CA LYS A 548 -5.31 8.49 -23.35
C LYS A 548 -6.58 9.01 -22.67
N ALA A 549 -7.63 8.19 -22.59
CA ALA A 549 -8.86 8.56 -21.88
C ALA A 549 -8.61 8.82 -20.38
N LYS A 550 -7.75 8.02 -19.74
CA LYS A 550 -7.33 8.23 -18.35
C LYS A 550 -6.60 9.57 -18.20
N LEU A 551 -5.67 9.88 -19.11
CA LEU A 551 -4.89 11.12 -19.10
C LEU A 551 -5.77 12.36 -19.26
N ILE A 552 -6.61 12.41 -20.30
CA ILE A 552 -7.52 13.52 -20.59
C ILE A 552 -8.43 13.84 -19.40
N ASN A 553 -8.98 12.82 -18.76
CA ASN A 553 -10.00 13.02 -17.73
C ASN A 553 -9.42 13.40 -16.37
N ARG A 554 -8.12 13.19 -16.13
CA ARG A 554 -7.57 13.18 -14.76
C ARG A 554 -6.26 13.92 -14.57
N TYR A 555 -5.41 14.03 -15.58
CA TYR A 555 -4.05 14.51 -15.41
C TYR A 555 -3.94 15.97 -15.79
N THR A 556 -3.20 16.70 -14.97
CA THR A 556 -2.85 18.11 -15.21
C THR A 556 -1.42 18.24 -15.71
N HIS A 557 -0.55 17.31 -15.29
CA HIS A 557 0.88 17.33 -15.56
C HIS A 557 1.38 15.92 -15.89
N VAL A 558 2.42 15.84 -16.71
CA VAL A 558 3.21 14.63 -16.96
C VAL A 558 4.70 14.97 -16.92
N LEU A 559 5.51 14.07 -16.39
CA LEU A 559 6.96 14.15 -16.36
C LEU A 559 7.54 12.97 -17.14
N SER A 560 8.02 13.25 -18.35
CA SER A 560 8.57 12.27 -19.29
C SER A 560 10.05 11.99 -18.99
N GLU A 561 10.38 10.74 -18.70
CA GLU A 561 11.74 10.29 -18.37
C GLU A 561 12.52 9.83 -19.60
N SER A 562 13.79 10.19 -19.67
CA SER A 562 14.76 9.68 -20.65
C SER A 562 14.30 9.81 -22.11
N GLY A 563 13.53 10.86 -22.38
CA GLY A 563 12.97 11.16 -23.70
C GLY A 563 11.87 10.22 -24.19
N ARG A 564 11.34 9.35 -23.33
CA ARG A 564 10.26 8.42 -23.67
C ARG A 564 8.88 9.08 -23.57
N PRO A 565 7.92 8.66 -24.41
CA PRO A 565 6.54 9.13 -24.32
C PRO A 565 5.81 8.49 -23.13
N ILE A 566 4.85 9.23 -22.56
CA ILE A 566 3.95 8.77 -21.50
C ILE A 566 2.77 7.98 -22.07
N VAL A 567 2.28 8.28 -23.28
CA VAL A 567 1.14 7.57 -23.90
C VAL A 567 1.49 6.23 -24.56
N GLY A 568 2.67 5.68 -24.24
CA GLY A 568 3.26 4.55 -24.97
C GLY A 568 3.56 4.95 -26.42
N ASN A 569 3.44 4.00 -27.35
CA ASN A 569 3.86 4.24 -28.73
C ASN A 569 2.73 4.74 -29.65
N ALA A 570 1.66 5.31 -29.08
CA ALA A 570 0.46 5.71 -29.84
C ALA A 570 0.73 6.86 -30.81
N LEU A 571 1.56 7.82 -30.40
CA LEU A 571 1.87 9.04 -31.17
C LEU A 571 3.32 9.04 -31.69
N GLY A 572 4.14 8.10 -31.23
CA GLY A 572 5.55 8.05 -31.57
C GLY A 572 6.37 7.30 -30.53
N LYS A 573 7.69 7.25 -30.71
CA LYS A 573 8.64 6.62 -29.78
C LYS A 573 9.31 7.62 -28.83
N TYR A 574 9.05 8.91 -28.99
CA TYR A 574 9.74 9.97 -28.27
C TYR A 574 8.78 11.03 -27.74
N PHE A 575 9.21 11.70 -26.66
CA PHE A 575 8.39 12.68 -25.93
C PHE A 575 7.86 13.82 -26.84
N TRP A 576 8.66 14.32 -27.78
CA TRP A 576 8.28 15.47 -28.62
C TRP A 576 7.13 15.15 -29.58
N GLN A 577 6.86 13.86 -29.81
CA GLN A 577 5.79 13.41 -30.69
C GLN A 577 4.42 13.41 -29.99
N GLU A 578 4.38 13.51 -28.66
CA GLU A 578 3.14 13.65 -27.87
C GLU A 578 2.91 15.07 -27.34
N THR A 579 3.89 15.97 -27.42
CA THR A 579 3.84 17.33 -26.83
C THR A 579 2.65 18.15 -27.32
N ASP A 580 2.41 18.21 -28.64
CA ASP A 580 1.28 18.95 -29.21
C ASP A 580 -0.06 18.37 -28.76
N TRP A 581 -0.15 17.04 -28.67
CA TRP A 581 -1.36 16.36 -28.21
C TRP A 581 -1.62 16.66 -26.73
N LEU A 582 -0.61 16.54 -25.87
CA LEU A 582 -0.71 16.86 -24.43
C LEU A 582 -1.18 18.30 -24.22
N THR A 583 -0.55 19.24 -24.93
CA THR A 583 -0.90 20.68 -24.89
C THR A 583 -2.35 20.91 -25.31
N ALA A 584 -2.80 20.26 -26.39
CA ALA A 584 -4.18 20.36 -26.85
C ALA A 584 -5.22 19.78 -25.86
N GLN A 585 -4.80 18.89 -24.93
CA GLN A 585 -5.64 18.38 -23.85
C GLN A 585 -5.53 19.21 -22.55
N GLY A 586 -4.73 20.29 -22.54
CA GLY A 586 -4.46 21.07 -21.33
C GLY A 586 -3.52 20.40 -20.33
N ILE A 587 -2.78 19.36 -20.75
CA ILE A 587 -1.82 18.63 -19.92
C ILE A 587 -0.43 19.23 -20.13
N ARG A 588 0.21 19.66 -19.03
CA ARG A 588 1.56 20.21 -19.09
C ARG A 588 2.62 19.13 -19.03
N GLN A 589 3.61 19.22 -19.90
CA GLN A 589 4.72 18.27 -19.96
C GLN A 589 5.97 18.88 -19.32
N GLY A 590 6.69 18.09 -18.54
CA GLY A 590 8.09 18.33 -18.15
C GLY A 590 8.95 17.14 -18.57
N LEU A 591 10.27 17.34 -18.64
CA LEU A 591 11.24 16.29 -19.00
C LEU A 591 12.22 16.03 -17.86
N VAL A 592 12.64 14.79 -17.64
CA VAL A 592 13.73 14.48 -16.70
C VAL A 592 14.72 13.49 -17.28
N PHE A 593 16.01 13.73 -17.01
CA PHE A 593 17.14 12.92 -17.46
C PHE A 593 18.03 12.45 -16.32
N HIS A 594 18.57 11.24 -16.46
CA HIS A 594 19.21 10.46 -15.39
C HIS A 594 20.70 10.15 -15.63
N GLY A 595 21.27 10.62 -16.73
CA GLY A 595 22.67 10.42 -17.07
C GLY A 595 22.82 9.76 -18.44
N SER A 596 22.84 8.43 -18.51
CA SER A 596 23.10 7.70 -19.78
C SER A 596 22.04 7.92 -20.88
N ASP A 597 20.98 8.63 -20.59
CA ASP A 597 19.98 9.09 -21.55
C ASP A 597 20.38 10.38 -22.27
N ILE A 598 21.12 11.29 -21.62
CA ILE A 598 21.47 12.61 -22.18
C ILE A 598 22.97 13.00 -22.10
N ARG A 599 23.76 12.36 -21.23
CA ARG A 599 25.20 12.60 -21.07
C ARG A 599 25.93 12.32 -22.38
N ASN A 600 26.52 13.34 -22.97
CA ASN A 600 27.23 13.24 -24.25
C ASN A 600 28.60 12.57 -24.07
N PRO A 601 28.83 11.34 -24.60
CA PRO A 601 30.11 10.63 -24.38
C PRO A 601 31.35 11.39 -24.87
N ARG A 602 31.29 12.05 -26.04
CA ARG A 602 32.41 12.83 -26.60
C ARG A 602 32.79 13.99 -25.67
N GLU A 603 31.80 14.76 -25.22
CA GLU A 603 32.04 15.89 -24.32
C GLU A 603 32.49 15.43 -22.93
N HIS A 604 31.91 14.35 -22.41
CA HIS A 604 32.36 13.76 -21.15
C HIS A 604 33.84 13.32 -21.23
N ALA A 605 34.27 12.67 -22.32
CA ALA A 605 35.67 12.30 -22.52
C ALA A 605 36.62 13.50 -22.62
N ARG A 606 36.12 14.65 -23.06
CA ARG A 606 36.87 15.92 -23.12
C ARG A 606 37.00 16.56 -21.74
N LEU A 607 35.93 16.56 -20.94
CA LEU A 607 35.86 17.23 -19.64
C LEU A 607 36.41 16.40 -18.48
N GLU A 608 36.28 15.08 -18.56
CA GLU A 608 36.60 14.16 -17.46
C GLU A 608 37.84 13.32 -17.79
N PRO A 609 38.98 13.53 -17.09
CA PRO A 609 40.22 12.79 -17.35
C PRO A 609 40.07 11.27 -17.29
N TRP A 610 39.27 10.75 -16.35
CA TRP A 610 39.06 9.31 -16.15
C TRP A 610 37.78 8.79 -16.80
N SER A 611 37.22 9.54 -17.75
CA SER A 611 35.99 9.19 -18.47
C SER A 611 36.02 7.73 -18.99
N PRO A 612 34.95 6.96 -18.82
CA PRO A 612 34.86 5.60 -19.36
C PRO A 612 34.74 5.58 -20.88
N PHE A 613 34.62 6.75 -21.53
CA PHE A 613 34.47 6.90 -22.98
C PHE A 613 35.78 7.37 -23.66
N ARG A 614 36.89 7.41 -22.91
CA ARG A 614 38.18 7.93 -23.37
C ARG A 614 39.16 6.78 -23.56
N GLY A 615 40.01 6.89 -24.60
CA GLY A 615 41.13 5.97 -24.83
C GLY A 615 40.79 4.76 -25.68
N GLU A 616 41.65 3.75 -25.64
CA GLU A 616 41.40 2.45 -26.28
C GLU A 616 40.38 1.67 -25.45
N LEU A 617 39.19 1.50 -26.03
CA LEU A 617 38.07 0.77 -25.42
C LEU A 617 38.01 -0.65 -25.97
N ASP A 618 37.55 -1.59 -25.15
CA ASP A 618 37.16 -2.90 -25.65
C ASP A 618 35.94 -2.80 -26.60
N GLU A 619 35.61 -3.92 -27.26
CA GLU A 619 34.54 -3.96 -28.26
C GLU A 619 33.18 -3.58 -27.68
N ASP A 620 32.85 -4.11 -26.49
CA ASP A 620 31.59 -3.87 -25.79
C ASP A 620 31.43 -2.40 -25.40
N MET A 621 32.48 -1.79 -24.85
CA MET A 621 32.50 -0.38 -24.47
C MET A 621 32.50 0.55 -25.69
N THR A 622 33.14 0.15 -26.78
CA THR A 622 33.07 0.87 -28.06
C THR A 622 31.63 0.89 -28.59
N GLU A 623 30.97 -0.27 -28.63
CA GLU A 623 29.57 -0.37 -29.08
C GLU A 623 28.64 0.46 -28.18
N LEU A 624 28.79 0.34 -26.86
CA LEU A 624 28.02 1.11 -25.89
C LEU A 624 28.22 2.61 -26.08
N THR A 625 29.46 3.07 -26.20
CA THR A 625 29.80 4.49 -26.43
C THR A 625 29.13 5.01 -27.70
N HIS A 626 29.22 4.27 -28.80
CA HIS A 626 28.56 4.63 -30.06
C HIS A 626 27.04 4.68 -29.93
N LYS A 627 26.43 3.73 -29.20
CA LYS A 627 25.00 3.69 -28.95
C LYS A 627 24.52 4.88 -28.13
N LEU A 628 25.24 5.22 -27.06
CA LEU A 628 24.95 6.39 -26.21
C LEU A 628 25.12 7.68 -26.99
N GLN A 629 26.20 7.81 -27.78
CA GLN A 629 26.44 9.00 -28.59
C GLN A 629 25.33 9.20 -29.64
N ARG A 630 24.94 8.15 -30.38
CA ARG A 630 23.83 8.25 -31.34
C ARG A 630 22.52 8.65 -30.68
N ARG A 631 22.26 8.16 -29.46
CA ARG A 631 21.07 8.53 -28.69
C ARG A 631 21.09 10.03 -28.38
N VAL A 632 22.20 10.55 -27.85
CA VAL A 632 22.31 11.96 -27.47
C VAL A 632 22.27 12.87 -28.70
N ASP A 633 23.00 12.53 -29.77
CA ASP A 633 23.00 13.27 -31.04
C ASP A 633 21.58 13.40 -31.61
N HIS A 634 20.73 12.40 -31.38
CA HIS A 634 19.32 12.41 -31.80
C HIS A 634 18.40 13.17 -30.82
N LEU A 635 18.58 12.98 -29.51
CA LEU A 635 17.67 13.47 -28.48
C LEU A 635 17.90 14.94 -28.12
N LEU A 636 19.15 15.35 -27.98
CA LEU A 636 19.53 16.66 -27.43
C LEU A 636 18.92 17.86 -28.19
N PRO A 637 18.89 17.90 -29.54
CA PRO A 637 18.27 19.02 -30.26
C PRO A 637 16.79 19.21 -29.93
N HIS A 638 16.06 18.10 -29.69
CA HIS A 638 14.65 18.16 -29.31
C HIS A 638 14.45 18.59 -27.86
N VAL A 639 15.37 18.23 -26.96
CA VAL A 639 15.34 18.68 -25.56
C VAL A 639 15.62 20.18 -25.48
N LEU A 640 16.61 20.68 -26.21
CA LEU A 640 16.94 22.11 -26.24
C LEU A 640 15.84 22.96 -26.90
N ALA A 641 15.03 22.39 -27.77
CA ALA A 641 13.89 23.05 -28.41
C ALA A 641 12.57 22.92 -27.62
N PHE A 642 12.57 22.20 -26.49
CA PHE A 642 11.36 21.96 -25.72
C PHE A 642 10.97 23.19 -24.90
N ASP A 643 9.75 23.69 -25.13
CA ASP A 643 9.17 24.82 -24.40
C ASP A 643 8.46 24.34 -23.13
N GLY A 644 9.27 23.92 -22.14
CA GLY A 644 8.79 23.44 -20.85
C GLY A 644 9.93 23.12 -19.89
N PRO A 645 9.63 22.77 -18.63
CA PRO A 645 10.65 22.52 -17.64
C PRO A 645 11.44 21.24 -17.94
N VAL A 646 12.76 21.33 -17.80
CA VAL A 646 13.70 20.23 -17.97
C VAL A 646 14.42 20.01 -16.65
N PHE A 647 14.44 18.78 -16.18
CA PHE A 647 15.05 18.37 -14.93
C PHE A 647 16.21 17.41 -15.16
N VAL A 648 17.19 17.45 -14.25
CA VAL A 648 18.34 16.54 -14.24
C VAL A 648 18.57 16.00 -12.83
N THR A 649 18.92 14.72 -12.71
CA THR A 649 19.07 14.09 -11.38
C THR A 649 20.47 14.23 -10.77
N THR A 650 21.49 14.44 -11.61
CA THR A 650 22.89 14.60 -11.21
C THR A 650 23.46 15.90 -11.78
N ALA A 651 24.32 16.57 -11.02
CA ALA A 651 24.78 17.92 -11.35
C ALA A 651 25.80 17.95 -12.51
N ASP A 652 26.40 16.82 -12.88
CA ASP A 652 27.21 16.72 -14.10
C ASP A 652 26.40 17.02 -15.36
N LEU A 653 25.08 16.78 -15.35
CA LEU A 653 24.23 16.95 -16.52
C LEU A 653 23.99 18.40 -16.91
N PHE A 654 24.28 19.36 -16.01
CA PHE A 654 24.35 20.77 -16.36
C PHE A 654 25.44 21.09 -17.41
N ASP A 655 26.42 20.19 -17.62
CA ASP A 655 27.39 20.32 -18.72
C ASP A 655 26.71 20.25 -20.10
N TYR A 656 25.53 19.62 -20.20
CA TYR A 656 24.78 19.42 -21.45
C TYR A 656 23.45 20.17 -21.49
N LEU A 657 22.85 20.41 -20.31
CA LEU A 657 21.56 21.08 -20.12
C LEU A 657 21.71 22.19 -19.06
N PRO A 658 22.35 23.32 -19.37
CA PRO A 658 22.69 24.35 -18.37
C PRO A 658 21.47 25.04 -17.76
N ASP A 659 20.35 25.10 -18.50
CA ASP A 659 19.10 25.73 -18.05
C ASP A 659 18.14 24.74 -17.34
N ALA A 660 18.57 23.50 -17.12
CA ALA A 660 17.76 22.52 -16.41
C ALA A 660 17.63 22.88 -14.91
N THR A 661 16.70 22.23 -14.22
CA THR A 661 16.56 22.29 -12.76
C THR A 661 17.02 20.98 -12.14
N TRP A 662 17.75 21.03 -11.03
CA TRP A 662 18.13 19.83 -10.31
C TRP A 662 16.90 19.20 -9.64
N LEU A 663 16.59 17.96 -10.00
CA LEU A 663 15.59 17.13 -9.33
C LEU A 663 16.34 16.02 -8.58
N PRO A 664 16.59 16.15 -7.26
CA PRO A 664 17.48 15.26 -6.54
C PRO A 664 17.08 13.80 -6.65
N LEU A 665 18.10 12.92 -6.66
CA LEU A 665 17.89 11.50 -6.39
C LEU A 665 17.25 11.36 -5.00
N THR A 666 16.16 10.60 -4.90
CA THR A 666 15.42 10.40 -3.65
C THR A 666 15.58 8.96 -3.17
N VAL A 667 15.77 8.82 -1.86
CA VAL A 667 15.69 7.55 -1.13
C VAL A 667 14.87 7.73 0.15
N ASP A 668 14.23 6.66 0.62
CA ASP A 668 13.68 6.63 1.99
C ASP A 668 14.84 6.56 2.99
N THR A 669 15.35 7.71 3.41
CA THR A 669 16.48 7.78 4.33
C THR A 669 16.19 6.99 5.61
N ARG A 670 14.96 6.99 6.13
CA ARG A 670 14.62 6.25 7.37
C ARG A 670 14.78 4.75 7.18
N LEU A 671 14.35 4.21 6.04
CA LEU A 671 14.58 2.81 5.69
C LEU A 671 16.07 2.47 5.62
N TRP A 672 16.91 3.38 5.17
CA TRP A 672 18.36 3.15 5.09
C TRP A 672 19.09 3.41 6.41
N HIS A 673 18.45 3.95 7.44
CA HIS A 673 19.13 4.29 8.69
C HIS A 673 19.67 3.04 9.42
N ASN A 674 20.94 3.10 9.81
CA ASN A 674 21.54 2.17 10.77
C ASN A 674 22.02 2.99 11.99
N PRO A 675 21.46 2.74 13.19
CA PRO A 675 21.83 3.49 14.40
C PRO A 675 23.24 3.15 14.91
N VAL A 676 23.87 2.08 14.41
CA VAL A 676 25.24 1.70 14.77
C VAL A 676 26.21 2.45 13.87
N PRO A 677 27.06 3.35 14.42
CA PRO A 677 28.06 4.06 13.62
C PRO A 677 29.05 3.09 12.96
N PRO A 678 29.65 3.44 11.81
CA PRO A 678 30.69 2.63 11.22
C PRO A 678 31.87 2.51 12.22
N MET A 679 32.60 1.40 12.15
CA MET A 679 33.70 1.03 13.04
C MET A 679 33.33 0.74 14.52
N ALA A 680 32.07 0.87 14.94
CA ALA A 680 31.65 0.64 16.33
C ALA A 680 31.94 -0.80 16.84
N HIS A 681 32.09 -1.78 15.94
CA HIS A 681 32.42 -3.15 16.30
C HIS A 681 33.90 -3.36 16.66
N GLY A 682 34.78 -2.39 16.42
CA GLY A 682 36.21 -2.45 16.79
C GLY A 682 37.02 -3.56 16.09
N LYS A 683 36.62 -3.96 14.88
CA LYS A 683 37.30 -5.00 14.06
C LYS A 683 37.83 -4.37 12.77
N THR A 684 38.43 -5.19 11.90
CA THR A 684 38.87 -4.78 10.57
C THR A 684 37.73 -4.09 9.79
N PRO A 685 37.96 -2.90 9.19
CA PRO A 685 36.95 -2.18 8.41
C PRO A 685 36.37 -3.02 7.27
N VAL A 686 35.06 -2.95 7.10
CA VAL A 686 34.33 -3.57 6.00
C VAL A 686 34.14 -2.55 4.87
N VAL A 687 34.75 -2.82 3.71
CA VAL A 687 34.67 -1.96 2.52
C VAL A 687 33.80 -2.63 1.47
N LEU A 688 32.80 -1.91 0.96
CA LEU A 688 31.82 -2.40 0.00
C LEU A 688 31.91 -1.69 -1.35
N HIS A 689 31.85 -2.45 -2.45
CA HIS A 689 31.63 -1.93 -3.80
C HIS A 689 30.66 -2.84 -4.57
N VAL A 690 29.46 -2.34 -4.90
CA VAL A 690 28.40 -3.08 -5.62
C VAL A 690 27.87 -2.21 -6.78
N PRO A 691 28.58 -2.18 -7.92
CA PRO A 691 28.27 -1.34 -9.06
C PRO A 691 27.17 -1.96 -9.94
N SER A 692 26.24 -1.15 -10.44
CA SER A 692 25.23 -1.61 -11.41
C SER A 692 25.76 -1.78 -12.84
N LYS A 693 26.91 -1.17 -13.16
CA LYS A 693 27.61 -1.25 -14.46
C LYS A 693 29.12 -1.10 -14.25
N GLU A 694 29.81 -2.22 -14.14
CA GLU A 694 31.21 -2.30 -13.70
C GLU A 694 32.16 -1.40 -14.49
N ALA A 695 32.14 -1.50 -15.83
CA ALA A 695 33.03 -0.76 -16.71
C ALA A 695 32.85 0.77 -16.61
N ILE A 696 31.60 1.24 -16.42
CA ILE A 696 31.30 2.67 -16.26
C ILE A 696 31.72 3.16 -14.87
N LYS A 697 31.60 2.30 -13.86
CA LYS A 697 31.84 2.65 -12.46
C LYS A 697 33.33 2.57 -12.06
N GLY A 698 34.14 1.84 -12.84
CA GLY A 698 35.58 1.68 -12.62
C GLY A 698 35.92 0.55 -11.65
N SER A 699 35.13 -0.52 -11.66
CA SER A 699 35.26 -1.63 -10.71
C SER A 699 36.59 -2.35 -10.80
N ASP A 700 37.17 -2.45 -12.01
CA ASP A 700 38.50 -3.01 -12.24
C ASP A 700 39.59 -2.32 -11.42
N LEU A 701 39.43 -1.01 -11.18
CA LEU A 701 40.35 -0.18 -10.40
C LEU A 701 40.06 -0.31 -8.90
N VAL A 702 38.79 -0.37 -8.53
CA VAL A 702 38.37 -0.57 -7.13
C VAL A 702 38.82 -1.93 -6.62
N ASP A 703 38.55 -2.98 -7.39
CA ASP A 703 38.92 -4.36 -7.07
C ASP A 703 40.43 -4.46 -6.84
N ARG A 704 41.24 -3.90 -7.75
CA ARG A 704 42.70 -3.90 -7.62
C ARG A 704 43.19 -3.27 -6.31
N ALA A 705 42.70 -2.07 -5.97
CA ALA A 705 43.13 -1.37 -4.76
C ALA A 705 42.66 -2.09 -3.48
N CYS A 706 41.40 -2.54 -3.46
CA CYS A 706 40.81 -3.22 -2.32
C CYS A 706 41.42 -4.62 -2.08
N GLU A 707 41.71 -5.38 -3.13
CA GLU A 707 42.37 -6.70 -3.03
C GLU A 707 43.78 -6.57 -2.44
N GLN A 708 44.54 -5.55 -2.83
CA GLN A 708 45.88 -5.28 -2.28
C GLN A 708 45.82 -4.90 -0.78
N LEU A 709 44.83 -4.13 -0.36
CA LEU A 709 44.62 -3.79 1.05
C LEU A 709 44.11 -4.99 1.86
N GLN A 710 43.23 -5.81 1.28
CA GLN A 710 42.74 -7.04 1.90
C GLN A 710 43.86 -8.08 2.07
N ALA A 711 44.73 -8.23 1.08
CA ALA A 711 45.89 -9.13 1.16
C ALA A 711 46.86 -8.75 2.29
N ARG A 712 46.91 -7.45 2.66
CA ARG A 712 47.64 -6.94 3.83
C ARG A 712 46.88 -7.07 5.15
N GLY A 713 45.65 -7.57 5.13
CA GLY A 713 44.78 -7.72 6.31
C GLY A 713 44.22 -6.40 6.83
N LEU A 714 44.28 -5.33 6.05
CA LEU A 714 43.89 -3.98 6.48
C LEU A 714 42.38 -3.72 6.35
N ILE A 715 41.71 -4.41 5.42
CA ILE A 715 40.27 -4.31 5.20
C ILE A 715 39.67 -5.70 4.96
N ARG A 716 38.35 -5.82 5.17
CA ARG A 716 37.53 -6.87 4.60
C ARG A 716 36.77 -6.30 3.41
N TYR A 717 37.14 -6.72 2.21
CA TYR A 717 36.50 -6.28 0.97
C TYR A 717 35.30 -7.15 0.64
N VAL A 718 34.15 -6.53 0.44
CA VAL A 718 32.91 -7.18 0.03
C VAL A 718 32.59 -6.76 -1.40
N ARG A 719 32.66 -7.74 -2.29
CA ARG A 719 32.32 -7.63 -3.70
C ARG A 719 31.25 -8.65 -4.02
N ASP A 720 30.12 -8.20 -4.55
CA ASP A 720 29.08 -9.09 -5.03
C ASP A 720 28.39 -8.45 -6.25
N THR A 721 28.16 -9.24 -7.29
CA THR A 721 27.70 -8.81 -8.62
C THR A 721 26.28 -9.29 -8.92
N ASP A 722 25.80 -10.33 -8.25
CA ASP A 722 24.58 -11.07 -8.61
C ASP A 722 23.57 -11.15 -7.47
N ILE A 723 23.54 -10.11 -6.63
CA ILE A 723 22.57 -9.99 -5.54
C ILE A 723 21.33 -9.21 -5.98
N PRO A 724 20.13 -9.72 -5.64
CA PRO A 724 18.92 -8.91 -5.72
C PRO A 724 19.10 -7.60 -4.94
N HIS A 725 18.54 -6.50 -5.47
CA HIS A 725 18.64 -5.17 -4.88
C HIS A 725 18.21 -5.13 -3.39
N GLU A 726 17.24 -5.95 -3.01
CA GLU A 726 16.79 -6.11 -1.61
C GLU A 726 17.89 -6.60 -0.67
N GLN A 727 18.85 -7.38 -1.17
CA GLN A 727 20.00 -7.88 -0.40
C GLN A 727 21.14 -6.85 -0.35
N VAL A 728 21.23 -5.95 -1.34
CA VAL A 728 22.23 -4.87 -1.36
C VAL A 728 22.08 -3.96 -0.13
N ARG A 729 20.85 -3.70 0.30
CA ARG A 729 20.60 -2.91 1.53
C ARG A 729 21.29 -3.52 2.74
N ALA A 730 21.18 -4.82 2.97
CA ALA A 730 21.82 -5.47 4.11
C ALA A 730 23.35 -5.35 4.08
N LEU A 731 23.95 -5.41 2.88
CA LEU A 731 25.39 -5.22 2.72
C LEU A 731 25.83 -3.79 3.01
N VAL A 732 25.10 -2.79 2.50
CA VAL A 732 25.38 -1.37 2.77
C VAL A 732 25.28 -1.08 4.27
N LEU A 733 24.21 -1.56 4.94
CA LEU A 733 24.04 -1.38 6.39
C LEU A 733 25.17 -2.05 7.19
N GLY A 734 25.71 -3.16 6.69
CA GLY A 734 26.80 -3.90 7.31
C GLY A 734 28.22 -3.42 6.95
N ALA A 735 28.36 -2.42 6.09
CA ALA A 735 29.64 -1.85 5.71
C ALA A 735 30.06 -0.71 6.66
N ASP A 736 31.34 -0.36 6.63
CA ASP A 736 31.87 0.86 7.25
C ASP A 736 32.12 1.94 6.20
N ILE A 737 32.66 1.52 5.06
CA ILE A 737 33.01 2.37 3.91
C ILE A 737 32.35 1.80 2.66
N VAL A 738 31.72 2.65 1.85
CA VAL A 738 31.17 2.29 0.54
C VAL A 738 31.91 3.08 -0.54
N ILE A 739 32.40 2.39 -1.56
CA ILE A 739 33.03 3.00 -2.74
C ILE A 739 31.98 3.07 -3.86
N ASP A 740 31.59 4.27 -4.29
CA ASP A 740 30.69 4.48 -5.44
C ASP A 740 31.48 4.44 -6.76
N GLN A 741 31.53 5.53 -7.52
CA GLN A 741 32.05 5.55 -8.89
C GLN A 741 33.30 6.41 -9.01
N LEU A 742 34.27 5.95 -9.80
CA LEU A 742 35.57 6.63 -9.97
C LEU A 742 35.76 7.30 -11.32
N ARG A 743 34.89 7.06 -12.31
CA ARG A 743 35.10 7.49 -13.71
C ARG A 743 34.17 8.61 -14.22
N ILE A 744 33.06 8.88 -13.54
CA ILE A 744 32.04 9.84 -14.00
C ILE A 744 32.28 11.27 -13.50
N GLY A 745 32.88 11.44 -12.31
CA GLY A 745 33.08 12.77 -11.73
C GLY A 745 31.83 13.34 -11.05
N ASP A 746 30.89 12.49 -10.67
CA ASP A 746 29.69 12.80 -9.89
C ASP A 746 29.34 11.61 -8.99
N TYR A 747 28.37 11.73 -8.08
CA TYR A 747 27.87 10.66 -7.24
C TYR A 747 26.49 10.16 -7.70
N GLY A 748 26.26 8.85 -7.58
CA GLY A 748 25.00 8.21 -7.98
C GLY A 748 24.12 7.82 -6.80
N LEU A 749 23.05 7.07 -7.10
CA LEU A 749 22.10 6.58 -6.08
C LEU A 749 22.78 5.74 -4.99
N ALA A 750 23.76 4.90 -5.33
CA ALA A 750 24.48 4.08 -4.35
C ALA A 750 25.22 4.93 -3.28
N ALA A 751 25.75 6.09 -3.65
CA ALA A 751 26.34 7.03 -2.71
C ALA A 751 25.27 7.62 -1.78
N VAL A 752 24.09 7.96 -2.33
CA VAL A 752 22.96 8.47 -1.55
C VAL A 752 22.42 7.43 -0.58
N GLU A 753 22.30 6.17 -0.98
CA GLU A 753 21.92 5.03 -0.12
C GLU A 753 22.94 4.82 1.01
N ALA A 754 24.24 4.87 0.70
CA ALA A 754 25.31 4.71 1.69
C ALA A 754 25.37 5.89 2.69
N MET A 755 25.24 7.13 2.20
CA MET A 755 25.12 8.32 3.05
C MET A 755 23.90 8.21 3.95
N SER A 756 22.75 7.78 3.41
CA SER A 756 21.54 7.53 4.19
C SER A 756 21.77 6.45 5.25
N ALA A 757 22.56 5.43 4.96
CA ALA A 757 22.94 4.43 5.96
C ALA A 757 23.96 4.90 7.00
N GLY A 758 24.41 6.15 6.93
CA GLY A 758 25.44 6.68 7.81
C GLY A 758 26.80 6.01 7.59
N ARG A 759 27.06 5.53 6.37
CA ARG A 759 28.35 4.93 5.99
C ARG A 759 29.24 6.01 5.38
N ALA A 760 30.56 5.89 5.58
CA ALA A 760 31.50 6.76 4.88
C ALA A 760 31.51 6.42 3.38
N VAL A 761 31.47 7.43 2.52
CA VAL A 761 31.45 7.24 1.07
C VAL A 761 32.74 7.74 0.43
N ILE A 762 33.33 6.91 -0.43
CA ILE A 762 34.45 7.27 -1.31
C ILE A 762 33.95 7.30 -2.76
N GLY A 763 34.34 8.33 -3.50
CA GLY A 763 34.00 8.43 -4.92
C GLY A 763 34.78 9.53 -5.63
N HIS A 764 34.71 9.55 -6.96
CA HIS A 764 35.25 10.65 -7.76
C HIS A 764 34.17 11.71 -7.99
N LEU A 765 34.38 12.90 -7.43
CA LEU A 765 33.53 14.07 -7.61
C LEU A 765 34.39 15.21 -8.17
N ALA A 766 34.13 15.60 -9.42
CA ALA A 766 34.89 16.65 -10.08
C ALA A 766 34.57 18.03 -9.48
N ASP A 767 35.57 18.91 -9.36
CA ASP A 767 35.40 20.24 -8.76
C ASP A 767 34.26 21.03 -9.41
N ARG A 768 34.21 21.05 -10.76
CA ARG A 768 33.16 21.72 -11.55
C ARG A 768 31.74 21.23 -11.25
N VAL A 769 31.61 19.99 -10.75
CA VAL A 769 30.33 19.35 -10.43
C VAL A 769 29.99 19.56 -8.95
N ALA A 770 30.98 19.42 -8.07
CA ALA A 770 30.84 19.64 -6.63
C ALA A 770 30.27 21.03 -6.32
N GLU A 771 30.76 22.07 -7.00
CA GLU A 771 30.34 23.46 -6.82
C GLU A 771 28.87 23.73 -7.20
N ARG A 772 28.21 22.80 -7.89
CA ARG A 772 26.81 22.93 -8.33
C ARG A 772 25.81 22.31 -7.35
N TYR A 773 26.26 21.46 -6.43
CA TYR A 773 25.41 20.94 -5.39
C TYR A 773 25.20 21.98 -4.28
N PRO A 774 24.03 21.99 -3.62
CA PRO A 774 23.86 22.77 -2.41
C PRO A 774 24.64 22.13 -1.25
N GLY A 775 25.48 22.93 -0.59
CA GLY A 775 26.38 22.43 0.46
C GLY A 775 27.55 21.60 -0.12
N GLU A 776 28.42 21.12 0.76
CA GLU A 776 29.54 20.24 0.37
C GLU A 776 29.12 18.78 0.54
N PRO A 777 29.02 17.99 -0.54
CA PRO A 777 28.74 16.56 -0.42
C PRO A 777 29.82 15.87 0.42
N PRO A 778 29.47 15.14 1.49
CA PRO A 778 30.41 14.49 2.40
C PRO A 778 30.99 13.19 1.81
N ILE A 779 31.57 13.31 0.61
CA ILE A 779 32.20 12.22 -0.13
C ILE A 779 33.70 12.43 -0.07
N VAL A 780 34.41 11.40 0.39
CA VAL A 780 35.87 11.39 0.36
C VAL A 780 36.31 11.22 -1.09
N ARG A 781 36.95 12.25 -1.64
CA ARG A 781 37.31 12.29 -3.04
C ARG A 781 38.50 11.37 -3.32
N ALA A 782 38.31 10.46 -4.27
CA ALA A 782 39.36 9.60 -4.78
C ALA A 782 39.30 9.53 -6.31
N THR A 783 40.45 9.37 -6.94
CA THR A 783 40.58 9.07 -8.36
C THR A 783 41.05 7.62 -8.53
N PRO A 784 40.98 7.04 -9.73
CA PRO A 784 41.61 5.75 -10.04
C PRO A 784 43.04 5.60 -9.52
N ASP A 785 43.82 6.67 -9.56
CA ASP A 785 45.24 6.65 -9.21
C ASP A 785 45.49 6.85 -7.70
N THR A 786 44.53 7.44 -6.98
CA THR A 786 44.70 7.81 -5.56
C THR A 786 43.90 6.94 -4.60
N LEU A 787 42.99 6.09 -5.09
CA LEU A 787 42.08 5.30 -4.26
C LEU A 787 42.79 4.51 -3.14
N GLU A 788 43.88 3.81 -3.44
CA GLU A 788 44.61 3.03 -2.43
C GLU A 788 45.13 3.92 -1.29
N SER A 789 45.75 5.06 -1.63
CA SER A 789 46.27 6.01 -0.63
C SER A 789 45.15 6.64 0.20
N VAL A 790 44.06 7.07 -0.45
CA VAL A 790 42.90 7.66 0.22
C VAL A 790 42.24 6.67 1.17
N LEU A 791 42.10 5.41 0.74
CA LEU A 791 41.51 4.37 1.57
C LEU A 791 42.44 4.00 2.74
N THR A 792 43.76 3.95 2.52
CA THR A 792 44.75 3.70 3.59
C THR A 792 44.72 4.81 4.65
N ASP A 793 44.68 6.06 4.22
CA ASP A 793 44.59 7.21 5.13
C ASP A 793 43.28 7.18 5.92
N LEU A 794 42.15 6.86 5.26
CA LEU A 794 40.85 6.82 5.90
C LEU A 794 40.74 5.72 6.96
N ILE A 795 41.21 4.50 6.67
CA ILE A 795 41.14 3.38 7.65
C ILE A 795 42.08 3.56 8.85
N SER A 796 43.02 4.50 8.79
CA SER A 796 43.88 4.84 9.92
C SER A 796 43.17 5.67 11.01
N ASP A 797 41.98 6.20 10.69
CA ASP A 797 41.20 7.08 11.58
C ASP A 797 39.72 6.63 11.64
N PRO A 798 39.39 5.68 12.55
CA PRO A 798 38.02 5.21 12.74
C PRO A 798 37.04 6.30 13.17
N GLU A 799 37.50 7.32 13.90
CA GLU A 799 36.64 8.45 14.33
C GLU A 799 36.24 9.30 13.13
N ARG A 800 37.17 9.54 12.19
CA ARG A 800 36.87 10.22 10.93
C ARG A 800 35.89 9.45 10.06
N ILE A 801 35.96 8.12 10.02
CA ILE A 801 34.97 7.29 9.30
C ILE A 801 33.57 7.49 9.90
N ALA A 802 33.45 7.50 11.24
CA ALA A 802 32.19 7.74 11.94
C ALA A 802 31.64 9.16 11.69
N ASP A 803 32.50 10.18 11.75
CA ASP A 803 32.12 11.57 11.45
C ASP A 803 31.61 11.73 10.02
N LEU A 804 32.32 11.17 9.04
CA LEU A 804 31.91 11.19 7.63
C LEU A 804 30.56 10.49 7.42
N GLY A 805 30.34 9.36 8.11
CA GLY A 805 29.04 8.68 8.12
C GLY A 805 27.91 9.57 8.65
N ALA A 806 28.12 10.24 9.79
CA ALA A 806 27.14 11.13 10.40
C ALA A 806 26.84 12.38 9.54
N ARG A 807 27.87 12.98 8.94
CA ARG A 807 27.72 14.08 7.98
C ARG A 807 27.02 13.64 6.70
N GLY A 808 27.38 12.46 6.19
CA GLY A 808 26.69 11.75 5.10
C GLY A 808 25.19 11.66 5.34
N ARG A 809 24.83 11.16 6.51
CA ARG A 809 23.43 11.04 6.92
C ARG A 809 22.70 12.38 6.90
N THR A 810 23.30 13.39 7.51
CA THR A 810 22.72 14.75 7.59
C THR A 810 22.48 15.32 6.19
N TYR A 811 23.48 15.21 5.31
CA TYR A 811 23.38 15.68 3.92
C TYR A 811 22.29 14.92 3.13
N ALA A 812 22.20 13.59 3.30
CA ALA A 812 21.16 12.79 2.67
C ALA A 812 19.76 13.13 3.17
N GLU A 813 19.59 13.40 4.47
CA GLU A 813 18.31 13.85 5.04
C GLU A 813 17.90 15.23 4.52
N GLU A 814 18.85 16.13 4.30
CA GLU A 814 18.56 17.48 3.81
C GLU A 814 18.16 17.50 2.33
N PHE A 815 18.89 16.76 1.49
CA PHE A 815 18.75 16.90 0.03
C PHE A 815 18.15 15.69 -0.69
N HIS A 816 18.14 14.52 -0.07
CA HIS A 816 17.83 13.25 -0.73
C HIS A 816 16.68 12.45 -0.07
N ASP A 817 16.04 12.97 0.99
CA ASP A 817 14.87 12.33 1.63
C ASP A 817 13.53 12.55 0.91
N GLY A 818 13.59 13.25 -0.23
CA GLY A 818 12.46 13.55 -1.10
C GLY A 818 11.83 14.92 -0.87
N ARG A 819 12.05 15.62 0.25
CA ARG A 819 11.46 16.96 0.47
C ARG A 819 11.84 17.93 -0.62
N ARG A 820 13.14 18.03 -0.93
CA ARG A 820 13.63 18.91 -1.99
C ARG A 820 13.09 18.54 -3.37
N ALA A 821 12.96 17.24 -3.67
CA ALA A 821 12.35 16.78 -4.92
C ALA A 821 10.85 17.11 -4.99
N ALA A 822 10.13 16.98 -3.88
CA ALA A 822 8.73 17.36 -3.76
C ALA A 822 8.53 18.86 -4.01
N ASP A 823 9.36 19.72 -3.43
CA ASP A 823 9.30 21.18 -3.63
C ASP A 823 9.48 21.55 -5.11
N VAL A 824 10.47 20.95 -5.79
CA VAL A 824 10.74 21.17 -7.23
C VAL A 824 9.53 20.75 -8.08
N LEU A 825 8.94 19.59 -7.78
CA LEU A 825 7.75 19.12 -8.50
C LEU A 825 6.49 19.93 -8.16
N ALA A 826 6.37 20.43 -6.94
CA ALA A 826 5.28 21.29 -6.53
C ALA A 826 5.34 22.66 -7.22
N GLU A 827 6.54 23.21 -7.44
CA GLU A 827 6.74 24.41 -8.26
C GLU A 827 6.30 24.18 -9.71
N PHE A 828 6.73 23.06 -10.31
CA PHE A 828 6.28 22.65 -11.65
C PHE A 828 4.75 22.57 -11.76
N MET A 829 4.13 21.97 -10.74
CA MET A 829 2.68 21.79 -10.68
C MET A 829 1.91 23.03 -10.19
N ARG A 830 2.61 24.10 -9.78
CA ARG A 830 2.06 25.33 -9.21
C ARG A 830 1.19 25.07 -7.97
N LEU A 831 1.69 24.26 -7.04
CA LEU A 831 0.99 23.91 -5.80
C LEU A 831 1.24 24.88 -4.64
N GLY A 832 2.26 25.74 -4.77
CA GLY A 832 2.52 26.82 -3.82
C GLY A 832 1.47 27.93 -3.95
N GLY A 833 0.81 28.25 -2.83
CA GLY A 833 -0.01 29.44 -2.64
C GLY A 833 0.81 30.60 -2.08
#